data_AF-A0A8T0D323-F1
#
_entry.id   AF-A0A8T0D323-F1
#
_cell.length_a   1.000
_cell.length_b   1.000
_cell.length_c   1.000
_cell.angle_alpha   90.00
_cell.angle_beta   90.00
_cell.angle_gamma   90.00
#
_symmetry.space_group_name_H-M   'P 1'
#
loop_
_entity.id
_entity.type
_entity.pdbx_description
1 polymer ?
#
loop_
_entity_poly.entity_id
_entity_poly.type
_entity_poly.pdbx_seq_one_letter_code
_entity_poly.pdbx_strand_id
1 'polypeptide(L)'
;MHWRMLSFMCFIRRLRLVKTVLWGLVAFTVVCICLSFPYSSLHSLTHSICNLEPCPLQHNVNLHPLGPLPEWSLTHYFLTFSQSRKTNTNADVKPRSAVDKLSPSIAFITISNEHKHIRNVLGYFFIRYKIVRLVKTNSWNNSEIFSHLEQDLSIRLIIFEDFAIYTGLPLKQRASLDIYCRVNEIGVVGFFNDGQAFSTDPDSLSLVAEHPLYIHRLSTSPRGLYLARNASLLRVTRSGRMQPDVLNSRASTTSAACCLATLIPKVGYENHYVPIAFTQVGQSSHENQATDVRTRSCVLNDIGPQSENESRVFQSLVVEDIGRFDGVRRVLFATHFTGLWVNSVLFLDAIVHLLGPDVHASPPVTIPWNKTFPGLPEHTELRRSNVSPDLLRWVLVDIDDVFLHGSGVPFTVDDAVSIVRAQNQWRKNVPDFKFNLGFCGHFFERADELDRAGYNKLLELRHEFYWFDHLWNHHQAHKLNETELISLMKHDIPVHSAYAVSPHHSGIYPVLESLYSAWRHVWNLTATSTEQYPRVHTPGPHLGFRFREVQVLPRQTCGVYSRSIQLADVPGGKQRIQELVFGGSLFHSILFNPVSIFMTHMTNYKGDRLALYLFDAVFTFIRHWTNLQLLSAPPAQLAKLYAHRFDFTGANDLPLYTDPCSDPHSRAIWPSGWPCGSDSLPQLIILGPQKTGSTALLHFLRLHPSLLANHYQFGTTFEELQFFSSDTLYSRGVRWYMDQFEHSLPNHHERVVLFEKSATYFTHHKAPARLYALIPQARLIVLLRNPIERAMAWYQHSLAHQDPAAELLTFLELLHLGKNVTANQLVDFIRKKRVDRSDINLDNITAVENLVTVVRRLYDRCLDPGNYALHLKRWLSYFPASQILPVDADRFIQTPAATLKVVQEFLRLPLLLNYSEYIEYNPHKGFSCLRSGHYFPDWPSSRLGKQSCLGRNKGRKYRHLDKVIEVPKLTRVHFAAANEQLRRLWHDQPVWRRWMAKAGTEYPSWVSAVG
;
A
#
# COMPACT_ATOMS: atom_id res chain seq x y z
N MET A 1 -0.14 67.84 16.47
CA MET A 1 -1.37 67.03 16.25
C MET A 1 -1.13 65.65 15.61
N HIS A 2 -0.06 65.41 14.83
CA HIS A 2 0.18 64.10 14.19
C HIS A 2 0.65 62.95 15.12
N TRP A 3 1.29 63.25 16.26
CA TRP A 3 1.75 62.21 17.21
C TRP A 3 0.65 61.63 18.12
N ARG A 4 -0.46 62.36 18.33
CA ARG A 4 -1.60 61.86 19.13
C ARG A 4 -2.51 60.90 18.36
N MET A 5 -2.55 60.95 17.02
CA MET A 5 -3.34 60.00 16.21
C MET A 5 -2.69 58.62 16.09
N LEU A 6 -1.36 58.51 15.98
CA LEU A 6 -0.69 57.21 15.88
C LEU A 6 -0.80 56.39 17.18
N SER A 7 -0.75 57.04 18.34
CA SER A 7 -0.88 56.35 19.63
C SER A 7 -2.33 55.84 19.86
N PHE A 8 -3.33 56.56 19.36
CA PHE A 8 -4.74 56.16 19.45
C PHE A 8 -5.08 55.01 18.48
N MET A 9 -4.50 54.98 17.27
CA MET A 9 -4.68 53.87 16.32
C MET A 9 -3.98 52.58 16.78
N CYS A 10 -2.82 52.68 17.45
CA CYS A 10 -2.17 51.51 18.08
C CYS A 10 -2.98 50.96 19.26
N PHE A 11 -3.63 51.83 20.05
CA PHE A 11 -4.51 51.43 21.14
C PHE A 11 -5.77 50.71 20.63
N ILE A 12 -6.39 51.21 19.56
CA ILE A 12 -7.55 50.57 18.91
C ILE A 12 -7.19 49.20 18.28
N ARG A 13 -6.00 49.07 17.68
CA ARG A 13 -5.52 47.77 17.16
C ARG A 13 -5.26 46.75 18.26
N ARG A 14 -4.72 47.17 19.42
CA ARG A 14 -4.57 46.28 20.59
C ARG A 14 -5.91 45.87 21.19
N LEU A 15 -6.91 46.75 21.25
CA LEU A 15 -8.27 46.43 21.70
C LEU A 15 -9.00 45.44 20.76
N ARG A 16 -8.78 45.52 19.45
CA ARG A 16 -9.31 44.54 18.49
C ARG A 16 -8.65 43.17 18.67
N LEU A 17 -7.34 43.11 18.86
CA LEU A 17 -6.62 41.85 19.08
C LEU A 17 -7.04 41.19 20.40
N VAL A 18 -7.21 41.96 21.47
CA VAL A 18 -7.71 41.46 22.78
C VAL A 18 -9.16 40.97 22.65
N LYS A 19 -10.03 41.65 21.89
CA LYS A 19 -11.38 41.14 21.59
C LYS A 19 -11.35 39.85 20.79
N THR A 20 -10.49 39.71 19.79
CA THR A 20 -10.38 38.47 19.00
C THR A 20 -9.84 37.30 19.83
N VAL A 21 -8.89 37.57 20.74
CA VAL A 21 -8.37 36.56 21.68
C VAL A 21 -9.42 36.21 22.75
N LEU A 22 -10.20 37.17 23.26
CA LEU A 22 -11.33 36.87 24.16
C LEU A 22 -12.43 36.06 23.47
N TRP A 23 -12.79 36.39 22.24
CA TRP A 23 -13.77 35.61 21.47
C TRP A 23 -13.25 34.21 21.11
N GLY A 24 -11.95 34.08 20.82
CA GLY A 24 -11.29 32.79 20.63
C GLY A 24 -11.24 31.95 21.91
N LEU A 25 -10.98 32.57 23.06
CA LEU A 25 -11.02 31.92 24.37
C LEU A 25 -12.44 31.50 24.74
N VAL A 26 -13.45 32.35 24.53
CA VAL A 26 -14.87 32.04 24.78
C VAL A 26 -15.36 30.92 23.87
N ALA A 27 -14.99 30.93 22.58
CA ALA A 27 -15.32 29.83 21.67
C ALA A 27 -14.64 28.52 22.09
N PHE A 28 -13.40 28.59 22.57
CA PHE A 28 -12.67 27.42 23.07
C PHE A 28 -13.25 26.90 24.39
N THR A 29 -13.66 27.76 25.33
CA THR A 29 -14.37 27.32 26.54
C THR A 29 -15.76 26.79 26.24
N VAL A 30 -16.50 27.35 25.28
CA VAL A 30 -17.81 26.80 24.87
C VAL A 30 -17.65 25.42 24.23
N VAL A 31 -16.64 25.22 23.38
CA VAL A 31 -16.35 23.90 22.78
C VAL A 31 -15.87 22.90 23.86
N CYS A 32 -15.05 23.32 24.81
CA CYS A 32 -14.64 22.47 25.93
C CYS A 32 -15.79 22.15 26.90
N ILE A 33 -16.72 23.08 27.13
CA ILE A 33 -17.92 22.85 27.98
C ILE A 33 -18.90 21.91 27.25
N CYS A 34 -19.06 22.03 25.93
CA CYS A 34 -19.88 21.11 25.12
C CYS A 34 -19.28 19.70 24.98
N LEU A 35 -17.97 19.54 25.19
CA LEU A 35 -17.29 18.23 25.11
C LEU A 35 -17.12 17.54 26.48
N SER A 36 -17.51 18.19 27.59
CA SER A 36 -17.18 17.70 28.95
C SER A 36 -18.38 17.29 29.83
N PHE A 37 -19.62 17.26 29.31
CA PHE A 37 -20.77 16.77 30.07
C PHE A 37 -21.62 15.77 29.27
N PRO A 38 -21.70 14.50 29.71
CA PRO A 38 -22.70 13.56 29.19
C PRO A 38 -23.98 13.75 30.01
N TYR A 39 -25.08 14.21 29.41
CA TYR A 39 -26.39 14.08 30.06
C TYR A 39 -27.51 13.80 29.06
N SER A 40 -27.92 12.54 29.09
CA SER A 40 -29.30 12.07 29.19
C SER A 40 -30.42 13.12 29.23
N SER A 41 -31.32 12.96 28.25
CA SER A 41 -32.77 13.20 28.20
C SER A 41 -33.51 13.75 29.43
N LEU A 42 -34.41 14.73 29.22
CA LEU A 42 -35.87 14.60 29.43
C LEU A 42 -36.71 15.79 28.88
N HIS A 43 -37.79 15.45 28.13
CA HIS A 43 -39.17 16.00 27.93
C HIS A 43 -39.49 17.52 27.97
N SER A 44 -40.50 18.11 27.29
CA SER A 44 -41.67 17.72 26.43
C SER A 44 -42.29 19.02 25.86
N LEU A 45 -42.87 19.08 24.65
CA LEU A 45 -44.32 19.17 24.28
C LEU A 45 -44.33 19.56 22.78
N THR A 46 -45.01 18.88 21.85
CA THR A 46 -46.47 18.92 21.63
C THR A 46 -47.00 17.68 20.89
N HIS A 47 -48.29 17.42 21.13
CA HIS A 47 -49.14 16.31 20.71
C HIS A 47 -49.21 16.00 19.20
N SER A 48 -49.35 14.71 18.87
CA SER A 48 -50.57 14.18 18.21
C SER A 48 -50.63 12.65 18.32
N ILE A 49 -51.84 12.17 18.60
CA ILE A 49 -52.25 10.86 19.09
C ILE A 49 -52.41 9.87 17.92
N CYS A 50 -51.97 8.62 18.10
CA CYS A 50 -52.66 7.44 17.59
C CYS A 50 -52.45 6.27 18.56
N ASN A 51 -53.53 5.95 19.28
CA ASN A 51 -53.68 4.83 20.19
C ASN A 51 -53.61 3.48 19.45
N LEU A 52 -52.81 2.54 19.97
CA LEU A 52 -53.19 1.13 20.06
C LEU A 52 -52.69 0.59 21.41
N GLU A 53 -53.61 -0.03 22.15
CA GLU A 53 -53.49 -0.46 23.55
C GLU A 53 -52.45 -1.58 23.80
N PRO A 54 -51.97 -1.73 25.06
CA PRO A 54 -50.89 -2.66 25.42
C PRO A 54 -51.42 -4.04 25.87
N CYS A 55 -50.78 -5.11 25.38
CA CYS A 55 -50.90 -6.45 25.98
C CYS A 55 -49.83 -6.66 27.05
N PRO A 56 -50.13 -7.41 28.14
CA PRO A 56 -49.33 -7.41 29.36
C PRO A 56 -48.08 -8.29 29.26
N LEU A 57 -47.02 -7.79 29.90
CA LEU A 57 -45.75 -8.45 30.15
C LEU A 57 -45.94 -9.82 30.83
N GLN A 58 -45.48 -10.88 30.19
CA GLN A 58 -45.07 -12.11 30.86
C GLN A 58 -43.54 -12.22 30.85
N HIS A 59 -42.98 -12.28 32.05
CA HIS A 59 -41.63 -12.74 32.35
C HIS A 59 -41.42 -14.18 31.83
N ASN A 60 -40.57 -14.32 30.82
CA ASN A 60 -39.65 -15.43 30.55
C ASN A 60 -39.30 -15.42 29.06
N VAL A 61 -38.13 -14.86 28.71
CA VAL A 61 -37.53 -15.14 27.40
C VAL A 61 -36.18 -15.78 27.67
N ASN A 62 -36.18 -17.11 27.76
CA ASN A 62 -35.03 -17.89 27.30
C ASN A 62 -34.85 -17.52 25.82
N LEU A 63 -33.92 -16.63 25.52
CA LEU A 63 -33.52 -16.37 24.13
C LEU A 63 -32.78 -17.63 23.65
N HIS A 64 -33.42 -18.34 22.72
CA HIS A 64 -32.80 -19.45 21.99
C HIS A 64 -31.51 -19.00 21.29
N PRO A 65 -30.53 -19.90 21.09
CA PRO A 65 -29.38 -19.65 20.21
C PRO A 65 -29.88 -19.08 18.87
N LEU A 66 -29.15 -18.11 18.31
CA LEU A 66 -29.44 -17.55 16.98
C LEU A 66 -29.85 -18.69 16.06
N GLY A 67 -31.14 -18.70 15.69
CA GLY A 67 -31.71 -19.77 14.89
C GLY A 67 -30.91 -19.95 13.59
N PRO A 68 -30.99 -21.12 12.94
CA PRO A 68 -30.43 -21.29 11.61
C PRO A 68 -30.85 -20.12 10.72
N LEU A 69 -29.95 -19.68 9.84
CA LEU A 69 -30.24 -18.68 8.81
C LEU A 69 -31.65 -18.95 8.26
N PRO A 70 -32.51 -17.93 8.05
CA PRO A 70 -33.80 -18.15 7.42
C PRO A 70 -33.55 -18.98 6.16
N GLU A 71 -34.18 -20.16 6.09
CA GLU A 71 -34.12 -21.00 4.91
C GLU A 71 -34.57 -20.13 3.74
N TRP A 72 -33.63 -19.79 2.86
CA TRP A 72 -33.99 -19.40 1.51
C TRP A 72 -34.65 -20.66 0.95
N SER A 73 -35.98 -20.62 0.82
CA SER A 73 -36.80 -21.80 0.55
C SER A 73 -36.14 -22.70 -0.49
N LEU A 74 -35.75 -23.90 -0.06
CA LEU A 74 -35.09 -24.94 -0.85
C LEU A 74 -36.02 -25.57 -1.91
N THR A 75 -37.20 -25.00 -2.14
CA THR A 75 -38.22 -25.50 -3.07
C THR A 75 -38.26 -24.68 -4.35
N HIS A 76 -37.17 -24.72 -5.11
CA HIS A 76 -37.14 -24.88 -6.58
C HIS A 76 -35.67 -24.94 -7.00
N TYR A 77 -35.37 -25.67 -8.08
CA TYR A 77 -34.04 -25.85 -8.70
C TYR A 77 -33.18 -27.02 -8.20
N PHE A 78 -33.72 -28.23 -8.33
CA PHE A 78 -32.97 -29.30 -8.95
C PHE A 78 -33.51 -29.49 -10.36
N LEU A 79 -32.70 -29.24 -11.39
CA LEU A 79 -32.61 -30.04 -12.63
C LEU A 79 -31.65 -29.41 -13.64
N THR A 80 -30.65 -30.23 -14.02
CA THR A 80 -29.89 -30.25 -15.29
C THR A 80 -29.04 -29.04 -15.68
N PHE A 81 -27.73 -29.24 -15.87
CA PHE A 81 -27.17 -29.54 -17.19
C PHE A 81 -25.65 -29.84 -17.11
N SER A 82 -25.29 -31.05 -17.50
CA SER A 82 -23.99 -31.40 -18.06
C SER A 82 -24.09 -31.17 -19.57
N GLN A 83 -23.36 -30.20 -20.14
CA GLN A 83 -23.01 -30.19 -21.56
C GLN A 83 -21.61 -29.62 -21.80
N SER A 84 -20.70 -30.55 -22.10
CA SER A 84 -19.61 -30.47 -23.09
C SER A 84 -19.33 -29.08 -23.72
N ARG A 85 -18.25 -28.42 -23.28
CA ARG A 85 -17.54 -27.43 -24.10
C ARG A 85 -16.68 -28.16 -25.14
N LYS A 86 -17.07 -28.11 -26.42
CA LYS A 86 -16.12 -28.27 -27.53
C LYS A 86 -15.49 -26.92 -27.81
N THR A 87 -14.23 -26.78 -27.48
CA THR A 87 -13.40 -25.62 -27.85
C THR A 87 -12.97 -25.77 -29.32
N ASN A 88 -13.42 -24.87 -30.18
CA ASN A 88 -12.80 -24.65 -31.48
C ASN A 88 -11.42 -24.03 -31.24
N THR A 89 -10.38 -24.85 -31.42
CA THR A 89 -8.99 -24.42 -31.46
C THR A 89 -8.60 -24.32 -32.92
N ASN A 90 -8.40 -23.09 -33.40
CA ASN A 90 -7.53 -22.72 -34.53
C ASN A 90 -7.70 -21.22 -34.77
N ALA A 91 -6.86 -20.43 -34.10
CA ALA A 91 -6.55 -19.06 -34.50
C ALA A 91 -5.03 -18.95 -34.48
N ASP A 92 -4.46 -18.72 -35.67
CA ASP A 92 -3.03 -18.59 -35.93
C ASP A 92 -2.38 -17.55 -35.00
N VAL A 93 -1.34 -18.00 -34.29
CA VAL A 93 -0.51 -17.15 -33.43
C VAL A 93 0.52 -16.43 -34.30
N LYS A 94 0.32 -15.14 -34.56
CA LYS A 94 1.37 -14.27 -35.10
C LYS A 94 2.45 -13.98 -34.03
N PRO A 95 3.73 -13.82 -34.41
CA PRO A 95 4.80 -13.52 -33.45
C PRO A 95 4.60 -12.14 -32.81
N ARG A 96 4.60 -12.12 -31.48
CA ARG A 96 4.39 -10.96 -30.60
C ARG A 96 5.62 -10.01 -30.59
N SER A 97 5.38 -8.69 -30.53
CA SER A 97 6.37 -7.63 -30.76
C SER A 97 7.14 -7.23 -29.49
N ALA A 98 8.21 -6.44 -29.61
CA ALA A 98 9.06 -5.99 -28.50
C ALA A 98 8.34 -5.20 -27.37
N VAL A 99 7.08 -4.77 -27.61
CA VAL A 99 6.20 -4.11 -26.65
C VAL A 99 5.71 -5.06 -25.54
N ASP A 100 5.73 -6.37 -25.77
CA ASP A 100 5.22 -7.40 -24.84
C ASP A 100 6.13 -7.67 -23.62
N LYS A 101 7.22 -6.91 -23.45
CA LYS A 101 8.11 -7.02 -22.28
C LYS A 101 7.75 -6.08 -21.11
N LEU A 102 6.80 -5.17 -21.29
CA LEU A 102 6.39 -4.22 -20.26
C LEU A 102 5.15 -4.73 -19.51
N SER A 103 5.23 -4.89 -18.18
CA SER A 103 4.04 -5.27 -17.39
C SER A 103 2.94 -4.21 -17.54
N PRO A 104 1.68 -4.60 -17.77
CA PRO A 104 0.60 -3.67 -18.07
C PRO A 104 0.39 -2.66 -16.93
N SER A 105 0.04 -1.42 -17.29
CA SER A 105 -0.32 -0.36 -16.35
C SER A 105 -1.70 0.22 -16.63
N ILE A 106 -2.26 0.91 -15.62
CA ILE A 106 -3.57 1.54 -15.66
C ILE A 106 -3.41 3.06 -15.62
N ALA A 107 -4.15 3.78 -16.46
CA ALA A 107 -4.39 5.21 -16.26
C ALA A 107 -5.70 5.40 -15.49
N PHE A 108 -5.64 5.97 -14.29
CA PHE A 108 -6.80 6.30 -13.49
C PHE A 108 -7.09 7.80 -13.57
N ILE A 109 -8.19 8.16 -14.23
CA ILE A 109 -8.62 9.53 -14.47
C ILE A 109 -9.61 9.94 -13.37
N THR A 110 -9.27 10.99 -12.64
CA THR A 110 -10.04 11.46 -11.47
C THR A 110 -10.13 12.98 -11.44
N ILE A 111 -11.27 13.49 -11.00
CA ILE A 111 -11.50 14.91 -10.70
C ILE A 111 -11.57 15.16 -9.19
N SER A 112 -11.75 14.10 -8.41
CA SER A 112 -11.94 14.19 -6.97
C SER A 112 -10.62 14.22 -6.22
N ASN A 113 -10.66 14.85 -5.06
CA ASN A 113 -9.59 14.74 -4.09
C ASN A 113 -9.65 13.42 -3.30
N GLU A 114 -10.76 12.68 -3.38
CA GLU A 114 -11.14 11.60 -2.47
C GLU A 114 -11.46 10.27 -3.18
N HIS A 115 -10.69 9.91 -4.21
CA HIS A 115 -10.80 8.63 -4.94
C HIS A 115 -10.29 7.40 -4.16
N LYS A 116 -10.40 7.41 -2.83
CA LYS A 116 -9.74 6.44 -1.93
C LYS A 116 -10.15 5.00 -2.22
N HIS A 117 -11.41 4.75 -2.58
CA HIS A 117 -11.94 3.39 -2.76
C HIS A 117 -11.35 2.65 -3.98
N ILE A 118 -11.40 3.25 -5.18
CA ILE A 118 -10.82 2.64 -6.39
C ILE A 118 -9.32 2.47 -6.21
N ARG A 119 -8.64 3.49 -5.68
CA ARG A 119 -7.20 3.44 -5.39
C ARG A 119 -6.84 2.29 -4.44
N ASN A 120 -7.61 2.09 -3.38
CA ASN A 120 -7.37 0.98 -2.45
C ASN A 120 -7.48 -0.37 -3.17
N VAL A 121 -8.49 -0.56 -4.02
CA VAL A 121 -8.66 -1.82 -4.78
C VAL A 121 -7.53 -2.04 -5.79
N LEU A 122 -7.14 -1.01 -6.54
CA LEU A 122 -5.98 -1.08 -7.44
C LEU A 122 -4.69 -1.41 -6.68
N GLY A 123 -4.54 -0.85 -5.48
CA GLY A 123 -3.48 -1.19 -4.53
C GLY A 123 -3.51 -2.68 -4.17
N TYR A 124 -4.65 -3.21 -3.69
CA TYR A 124 -4.82 -4.62 -3.36
C TYR A 124 -4.49 -5.56 -4.53
N PHE A 125 -4.71 -5.12 -5.77
CA PHE A 125 -4.40 -5.92 -6.96
C PHE A 125 -2.94 -5.86 -7.42
N PHE A 126 -2.10 -5.04 -6.78
CA PHE A 126 -0.70 -4.80 -7.18
C PHE A 126 -0.58 -4.40 -8.65
N ILE A 127 -1.54 -3.61 -9.14
CA ILE A 127 -1.50 -3.10 -10.50
C ILE A 127 -0.76 -1.77 -10.50
N ARG A 128 0.20 -1.62 -11.43
CA ARG A 128 0.83 -0.31 -11.63
C ARG A 128 -0.21 0.63 -12.21
N TYR A 129 -0.44 1.76 -11.56
CA TYR A 129 -1.37 2.76 -12.06
C TYR A 129 -0.79 4.16 -11.95
N LYS A 130 -1.18 5.02 -12.90
CA LYS A 130 -0.88 6.44 -12.92
C LYS A 130 -2.18 7.20 -12.68
N ILE A 131 -2.17 8.10 -11.71
CA ILE A 131 -3.30 8.99 -11.47
C ILE A 131 -3.14 10.21 -12.37
N VAL A 132 -4.12 10.45 -13.24
CA VAL A 132 -4.24 11.69 -14.01
C VAL A 132 -5.35 12.50 -13.35
N ARG A 133 -4.95 13.52 -12.59
CA ARG A 133 -5.90 14.41 -11.92
C ARG A 133 -6.27 15.55 -12.86
N LEU A 134 -7.55 15.79 -13.03
CA LEU A 134 -8.07 16.92 -13.79
C LEU A 134 -8.53 18.03 -12.86
N VAL A 135 -8.22 19.27 -13.22
CA VAL A 135 -8.75 20.47 -12.53
C VAL A 135 -10.07 20.84 -13.18
N LYS A 136 -11.11 20.99 -12.37
CA LYS A 136 -12.43 21.44 -12.84
C LYS A 136 -12.38 22.94 -13.19
N THR A 137 -12.07 23.26 -14.44
CA THR A 137 -12.21 24.61 -15.03
C THR A 137 -13.49 24.69 -15.87
N ASN A 138 -14.03 25.90 -16.11
CA ASN A 138 -15.26 26.12 -16.91
C ASN A 138 -15.21 25.56 -18.35
N SER A 139 -14.03 25.17 -18.82
CA SER A 139 -13.80 24.25 -19.93
C SER A 139 -12.79 23.20 -19.47
N TRP A 140 -13.03 21.93 -19.78
CA TRP A 140 -12.06 20.87 -19.51
C TRP A 140 -10.77 21.16 -20.29
N ASN A 141 -9.71 21.64 -19.63
CA ASN A 141 -8.46 22.03 -20.32
C ASN A 141 -7.59 20.77 -20.52
N ASN A 142 -7.78 20.13 -21.68
CA ASN A 142 -7.64 18.69 -21.86
C ASN A 142 -6.38 18.21 -22.62
N SER A 143 -5.38 19.07 -22.88
CA SER A 143 -4.09 18.59 -23.41
C SER A 143 -3.35 17.67 -22.40
N GLU A 144 -3.78 17.67 -21.14
CA GLU A 144 -3.16 16.98 -20.03
C GLU A 144 -3.41 15.45 -20.04
N ILE A 145 -4.62 14.99 -20.39
CA ILE A 145 -4.90 13.53 -20.47
C ILE A 145 -4.01 12.89 -21.54
N PHE A 146 -4.06 13.43 -22.75
CA PHE A 146 -3.35 12.85 -23.90
C PHE A 146 -1.84 12.84 -23.71
N SER A 147 -1.29 13.97 -23.28
CA SER A 147 0.15 14.09 -23.02
C SER A 147 0.62 13.13 -21.93
N HIS A 148 -0.22 12.80 -20.95
CA HIS A 148 0.10 11.80 -19.95
C HIS A 148 0.01 10.35 -20.43
N LEU A 149 -0.87 10.06 -21.39
CA LEU A 149 -1.06 8.72 -21.95
C LEU A 149 0.03 8.37 -22.98
N GLU A 150 0.32 9.26 -23.94
CA GLU A 150 1.31 9.00 -25.01
C GLU A 150 2.73 8.79 -24.48
N GLN A 151 3.04 9.32 -23.29
CA GLN A 151 4.34 9.16 -22.65
C GLN A 151 4.57 7.75 -22.08
N ASP A 152 3.53 6.92 -21.97
CA ASP A 152 3.61 5.62 -21.32
C ASP A 152 2.96 4.51 -22.15
N LEU A 153 3.81 3.84 -22.94
CA LEU A 153 3.43 2.72 -23.80
C LEU A 153 3.03 1.44 -23.02
N SER A 154 3.13 1.43 -21.68
CA SER A 154 2.71 0.29 -20.86
C SER A 154 1.22 0.28 -20.51
N ILE A 155 0.51 1.39 -20.78
CA ILE A 155 -0.91 1.51 -20.44
C ILE A 155 -1.74 0.56 -21.30
N ARG A 156 -2.58 -0.24 -20.65
CA ARG A 156 -3.51 -1.19 -21.31
C ARG A 156 -4.97 -1.02 -20.89
N LEU A 157 -5.22 -0.21 -19.86
CA LEU A 157 -6.57 0.04 -19.36
C LEU A 157 -6.67 1.48 -18.84
N ILE A 158 -7.78 2.14 -19.16
CA ILE A 158 -8.13 3.47 -18.64
C ILE A 158 -9.36 3.33 -17.75
N ILE A 159 -9.29 3.89 -16.55
CA ILE A 159 -10.40 3.89 -15.58
C ILE A 159 -10.83 5.33 -15.34
N PHE A 160 -12.09 5.63 -15.62
CA PHE A 160 -12.71 6.90 -15.28
C PHE A 160 -13.48 6.76 -13.97
N GLU A 161 -13.07 7.52 -12.96
CA GLU A 161 -13.85 7.68 -11.72
C GLU A 161 -15.27 8.16 -12.02
N ASP A 162 -15.39 9.06 -13.00
CA ASP A 162 -16.65 9.56 -13.53
C ASP A 162 -16.58 9.57 -15.05
N PHE A 163 -17.39 8.72 -15.69
CA PHE A 163 -17.42 8.58 -17.14
C PHE A 163 -17.94 9.84 -17.84
N ALA A 164 -18.60 10.75 -17.11
CA ALA A 164 -18.95 12.08 -17.62
C ALA A 164 -17.73 12.87 -18.12
N ILE A 165 -16.55 12.64 -17.53
CA ILE A 165 -15.28 13.25 -17.96
C ILE A 165 -15.01 12.88 -19.41
N TYR A 166 -15.11 11.60 -19.74
CA TYR A 166 -14.86 11.09 -21.08
C TYR A 166 -15.90 11.60 -22.08
N THR A 167 -17.18 11.58 -21.71
CA THR A 167 -18.27 12.04 -22.59
C THR A 167 -18.28 13.55 -22.79
N GLY A 168 -17.79 14.32 -21.81
CA GLY A 168 -17.67 15.77 -21.85
C GLY A 168 -16.42 16.31 -22.55
N LEU A 169 -15.54 15.42 -23.06
CA LEU A 169 -14.39 15.85 -23.84
C LEU A 169 -14.83 16.51 -25.17
N PRO A 170 -14.18 17.61 -25.60
CA PRO A 170 -14.32 18.16 -26.94
C PRO A 170 -14.15 17.08 -28.02
N LEU A 171 -14.96 17.14 -29.09
CA LEU A 171 -15.04 16.09 -30.12
C LEU A 171 -13.68 15.66 -30.68
N LYS A 172 -12.81 16.63 -31.02
CA LYS A 172 -11.47 16.32 -31.55
C LYS A 172 -10.60 15.53 -30.58
N GLN A 173 -10.70 15.83 -29.28
CA GLN A 173 -9.89 15.17 -28.24
C GLN A 173 -10.46 13.80 -27.90
N ARG A 174 -11.79 13.68 -27.81
CA ARG A 174 -12.45 12.37 -27.65
C ARG A 174 -12.10 11.45 -28.82
N ALA A 175 -12.23 11.94 -30.06
CA ALA A 175 -11.85 11.19 -31.25
C ALA A 175 -10.37 10.77 -31.25
N SER A 176 -9.48 11.64 -30.78
CA SER A 176 -8.06 11.28 -30.61
C SER A 176 -7.91 10.15 -29.58
N LEU A 177 -8.65 10.19 -28.47
CA LEU A 177 -8.57 9.19 -27.41
C LEU A 177 -9.11 7.86 -27.88
N ASP A 178 -10.17 7.88 -28.67
CA ASP A 178 -10.77 6.69 -29.28
C ASP A 178 -9.80 6.06 -30.28
N ILE A 179 -9.11 6.87 -31.08
CA ILE A 179 -8.02 6.41 -31.97
C ILE A 179 -6.90 5.78 -31.15
N TYR A 180 -6.43 6.46 -30.09
CA TYR A 180 -5.37 5.95 -29.22
C TYR A 180 -5.75 4.62 -28.57
N CYS A 181 -6.97 4.51 -28.05
CA CYS A 181 -7.46 3.28 -27.44
C CYS A 181 -7.57 2.14 -28.44
N ARG A 182 -8.08 2.41 -29.65
CA ARG A 182 -8.15 1.40 -30.72
C ARG A 182 -6.79 0.91 -31.16
N VAL A 183 -5.87 1.82 -31.47
CA VAL A 183 -4.54 1.50 -32.02
C VAL A 183 -3.71 0.69 -31.03
N ASN A 184 -3.89 0.95 -29.73
CA ASN A 184 -3.12 0.28 -28.67
C ASN A 184 -3.92 -0.79 -27.91
N GLU A 185 -5.12 -1.16 -28.40
CA GLU A 185 -6.01 -2.16 -27.80
C GLU A 185 -6.32 -1.89 -26.30
N ILE A 186 -6.53 -0.62 -25.95
CA ILE A 186 -6.77 -0.20 -24.57
C ILE A 186 -8.26 -0.31 -24.23
N GLY A 187 -8.58 -1.05 -23.18
CA GLY A 187 -9.92 -1.13 -22.62
C GLY A 187 -10.26 0.07 -21.74
N VAL A 188 -11.56 0.33 -21.55
CA VAL A 188 -12.05 1.41 -20.67
C VAL A 188 -13.00 0.88 -19.60
N VAL A 189 -12.84 1.33 -18.37
CA VAL A 189 -13.85 1.16 -17.30
C VAL A 189 -14.37 2.52 -16.89
N GLY A 190 -15.69 2.66 -16.79
CA GLY A 190 -16.33 3.92 -16.41
C GLY A 190 -17.42 3.73 -15.37
N PHE A 191 -17.45 4.62 -14.38
CA PHE A 191 -18.55 4.73 -13.40
C PHE A 191 -19.36 6.00 -13.68
N PHE A 192 -20.68 5.93 -13.61
CA PHE A 192 -21.53 7.12 -13.64
C PHE A 192 -21.77 7.60 -12.20
N ASN A 193 -21.14 8.73 -11.84
CA ASN A 193 -21.32 9.35 -10.52
C ASN A 193 -22.50 10.34 -10.52
N ASP A 194 -23.03 10.64 -9.34
CA ASP A 194 -24.11 11.60 -9.16
C ASP A 194 -23.56 13.04 -9.23
N GLY A 195 -23.95 13.82 -10.25
CA GLY A 195 -23.65 15.25 -10.31
C GLY A 195 -23.32 15.83 -11.71
N GLN A 196 -24.02 16.91 -12.03
CA GLN A 196 -23.77 17.95 -13.06
C GLN A 196 -23.75 17.60 -14.56
N ALA A 197 -23.41 16.38 -15.00
CA ALA A 197 -23.36 16.07 -16.43
C ALA A 197 -24.65 15.44 -17.01
N PHE A 198 -25.41 14.75 -16.16
CA PHE A 198 -26.68 14.13 -16.49
C PHE A 198 -27.73 14.57 -15.47
N SER A 199 -29.01 14.61 -15.86
CA SER A 199 -30.08 14.96 -14.90
C SER A 199 -30.04 13.98 -13.71
N THR A 200 -30.23 14.54 -12.52
CA THR A 200 -30.39 13.80 -11.26
C THR A 200 -31.85 13.74 -10.84
N ASP A 201 -32.76 14.27 -11.66
CA ASP A 201 -34.17 14.28 -11.35
C ASP A 201 -34.71 12.84 -11.38
N PRO A 202 -35.59 12.46 -10.44
CA PRO A 202 -36.22 11.14 -10.47
C PRO A 202 -36.94 10.91 -11.81
N ASP A 203 -36.82 9.71 -12.36
CA ASP A 203 -37.40 9.28 -13.65
C ASP A 203 -36.81 9.98 -14.90
N SER A 204 -35.71 10.71 -14.74
CA SER A 204 -35.02 11.35 -15.86
C SER A 204 -34.30 10.34 -16.75
N LEU A 205 -34.31 10.63 -18.05
CA LEU A 205 -33.60 9.86 -19.08
C LEU A 205 -32.62 10.80 -19.78
N SER A 206 -31.32 10.50 -19.71
CA SER A 206 -30.28 11.31 -20.36
C SER A 206 -29.49 10.47 -21.37
N LEU A 207 -29.24 11.00 -22.56
CA LEU A 207 -28.38 10.34 -23.56
C LEU A 207 -26.90 10.48 -23.13
N VAL A 208 -26.12 9.42 -23.25
CA VAL A 208 -24.69 9.38 -22.88
C VAL A 208 -23.84 9.99 -24.02
N ALA A 209 -23.91 11.31 -24.14
CA ALA A 209 -23.32 12.07 -25.24
C ALA A 209 -23.70 11.48 -26.62
N GLU A 210 -22.72 11.09 -27.45
CA GLU A 210 -22.96 10.48 -28.76
C GLU A 210 -23.06 8.95 -28.71
N HIS A 211 -22.84 8.33 -27.55
CA HIS A 211 -22.96 6.88 -27.43
C HIS A 211 -24.44 6.50 -27.52
N PRO A 212 -24.77 5.39 -28.21
CA PRO A 212 -26.14 4.90 -28.32
C PRO A 212 -26.60 4.22 -27.02
N LEU A 213 -26.56 4.95 -25.92
CA LEU A 213 -26.84 4.49 -24.56
C LEU A 213 -27.50 5.62 -23.78
N TYR A 214 -28.54 5.29 -23.02
CA TYR A 214 -29.20 6.18 -22.08
C TYR A 214 -28.85 5.80 -20.65
N ILE A 215 -28.75 6.81 -19.78
CA ILE A 215 -28.81 6.64 -18.33
C ILE A 215 -30.22 7.01 -17.86
N HIS A 216 -30.86 6.08 -17.15
CA HIS A 216 -32.21 6.23 -16.60
C HIS A 216 -32.15 6.28 -15.07
N ARG A 217 -32.55 7.41 -14.48
CA ARG A 217 -32.60 7.62 -13.03
C ARG A 217 -33.91 7.12 -12.47
N LEU A 218 -33.86 6.22 -11.50
CA LEU A 218 -35.05 5.56 -10.99
C LEU A 218 -35.76 6.41 -9.94
N SER A 219 -37.06 6.59 -10.12
CA SER A 219 -37.94 7.25 -9.15
C SER A 219 -38.32 6.35 -7.96
N THR A 220 -38.19 5.03 -8.12
CA THR A 220 -38.49 4.02 -7.09
C THR A 220 -37.32 3.06 -6.91
N SER A 221 -37.20 2.47 -5.72
CA SER A 221 -36.16 1.47 -5.47
C SER A 221 -36.37 0.25 -6.37
N PRO A 222 -35.35 -0.16 -7.14
CA PRO A 222 -35.50 -1.29 -8.03
C PRO A 222 -35.56 -2.61 -7.25
N ARG A 223 -36.22 -3.60 -7.85
CA ARG A 223 -36.46 -4.91 -7.24
C ARG A 223 -35.39 -5.90 -7.71
N GLY A 224 -34.48 -6.22 -6.80
CA GLY A 224 -33.54 -7.30 -6.96
C GLY A 224 -32.35 -7.05 -7.88
N LEU A 225 -31.27 -7.80 -7.65
CA LEU A 225 -30.06 -7.82 -8.47
C LEU A 225 -30.01 -9.15 -9.21
N TYR A 226 -29.74 -9.11 -10.51
CA TYR A 226 -29.63 -10.28 -11.37
C TYR A 226 -28.32 -10.23 -12.15
N LEU A 227 -27.65 -11.36 -12.27
CA LEU A 227 -26.42 -11.53 -13.05
C LEU A 227 -26.70 -12.33 -14.31
N ALA A 228 -26.15 -11.88 -15.44
CA ALA A 228 -26.29 -12.55 -16.72
C ALA A 228 -25.79 -14.02 -16.65
N ARG A 229 -26.39 -14.92 -17.41
CA ARG A 229 -26.05 -16.36 -17.42
C ARG A 229 -24.84 -16.64 -18.30
N ASN A 230 -24.73 -15.93 -19.42
CA ASN A 230 -23.77 -16.21 -20.49
C ASN A 230 -22.77 -15.08 -20.77
N ALA A 231 -22.62 -14.11 -19.87
CA ALA A 231 -21.66 -13.01 -20.05
C ALA A 231 -20.21 -13.50 -19.89
N SER A 232 -19.40 -13.30 -20.94
CA SER A 232 -17.99 -13.75 -20.98
C SER A 232 -17.10 -13.08 -19.93
N LEU A 233 -17.48 -11.89 -19.46
CA LEU A 233 -16.80 -11.12 -18.43
C LEU A 233 -16.84 -11.79 -17.05
N LEU A 234 -17.87 -12.61 -16.75
CA LEU A 234 -18.10 -13.19 -15.41
C LEU A 234 -17.16 -14.38 -15.14
N ARG A 235 -15.91 -14.09 -14.76
CA ARG A 235 -14.89 -15.10 -14.45
C ARG A 235 -14.85 -15.43 -12.95
N VAL A 236 -14.70 -14.42 -12.10
CA VAL A 236 -14.72 -14.50 -10.63
C VAL A 236 -16.16 -14.49 -10.13
N THR A 237 -17.00 -13.62 -10.69
CA THR A 237 -18.42 -13.56 -10.35
C THR A 237 -19.15 -14.76 -10.95
N ARG A 238 -20.06 -15.36 -10.19
CA ARG A 238 -20.87 -16.49 -10.67
C ARG A 238 -22.06 -16.00 -11.48
N SER A 239 -22.18 -16.50 -12.70
CA SER A 239 -23.29 -16.15 -13.61
C SER A 239 -24.64 -16.68 -13.13
N GLY A 240 -25.72 -16.04 -13.58
CA GLY A 240 -27.10 -16.48 -13.33
C GLY A 240 -27.61 -16.37 -11.89
N ARG A 241 -26.89 -15.67 -11.00
CA ARG A 241 -27.34 -15.44 -9.62
C ARG A 241 -28.35 -14.31 -9.54
N MET A 242 -29.23 -14.40 -8.54
CA MET A 242 -30.20 -13.35 -8.27
C MET A 242 -30.44 -13.16 -6.78
N GLN A 243 -30.69 -11.91 -6.41
CA GLN A 243 -31.22 -11.48 -5.12
C GLN A 243 -32.56 -10.80 -5.41
N PRO A 244 -33.71 -11.35 -4.99
CA PRO A 244 -35.02 -10.80 -5.35
C PRO A 244 -35.43 -9.56 -4.53
N ASP A 245 -34.80 -9.35 -3.37
CA ASP A 245 -35.14 -8.26 -2.45
C ASP A 245 -34.84 -6.87 -3.01
N VAL A 246 -35.43 -5.83 -2.42
CA VAL A 246 -35.18 -4.43 -2.79
C VAL A 246 -33.69 -4.11 -2.69
N LEU A 247 -33.14 -3.55 -3.77
CA LEU A 247 -31.75 -3.12 -3.79
C LEU A 247 -31.61 -1.80 -3.01
N ASN A 248 -31.12 -1.88 -1.78
CA ASN A 248 -30.73 -0.70 -1.02
C ASN A 248 -29.32 -0.25 -1.43
N SER A 249 -29.17 1.02 -1.81
CA SER A 249 -27.84 1.60 -2.02
C SER A 249 -27.13 1.75 -0.66
N ARG A 250 -25.82 1.51 -0.61
CA ARG A 250 -25.02 1.73 0.61
C ARG A 250 -24.76 3.20 0.91
N ALA A 251 -25.09 4.08 -0.04
CA ALA A 251 -24.86 5.50 0.04
C ALA A 251 -26.16 6.26 0.37
N SER A 252 -26.68 6.09 1.60
CA SER A 252 -27.03 7.19 2.50
C SER A 252 -27.85 6.68 3.69
N THR A 253 -27.39 7.01 4.90
CA THR A 253 -28.23 7.09 6.10
C THR A 253 -29.07 8.38 6.13
N THR A 254 -29.23 9.05 4.99
CA THR A 254 -30.00 10.29 4.83
C THR A 254 -30.68 10.29 3.46
N SER A 255 -31.93 9.83 3.44
CA SER A 255 -32.97 10.06 2.40
C SER A 255 -32.53 10.05 0.93
N ALA A 256 -32.77 8.94 0.23
CA ALA A 256 -33.71 8.87 -0.90
C ALA A 256 -33.45 7.63 -1.78
N ALA A 257 -34.50 6.84 -2.01
CA ALA A 257 -34.57 5.80 -3.04
C ALA A 257 -34.31 6.30 -4.49
N CYS A 258 -34.20 7.63 -4.68
CA CYS A 258 -34.07 8.37 -5.94
C CYS A 258 -32.68 8.28 -6.62
N CYS A 259 -31.69 7.66 -5.98
CA CYS A 259 -30.28 7.77 -6.40
C CYS A 259 -29.75 6.61 -7.27
N LEU A 260 -30.53 5.55 -7.52
CA LEU A 260 -30.08 4.45 -8.39
C LEU A 260 -30.33 4.78 -9.87
N ALA A 261 -29.39 4.41 -10.73
CA ALA A 261 -29.50 4.56 -12.17
C ALA A 261 -29.33 3.22 -12.88
N THR A 262 -29.84 3.15 -14.09
CA THR A 262 -29.67 2.02 -15.00
C THR A 262 -29.24 2.50 -16.38
N LEU A 263 -28.76 1.58 -17.21
CA LEU A 263 -28.27 1.81 -18.56
C LEU A 263 -29.16 1.09 -19.56
N ILE A 264 -29.62 1.83 -20.58
CA ILE A 264 -30.55 1.36 -21.60
C ILE A 264 -29.94 1.63 -22.98
N PRO A 265 -29.59 0.59 -23.76
CA PRO A 265 -29.16 0.78 -25.15
C PRO A 265 -30.21 1.52 -25.97
N LYS A 266 -29.77 2.41 -26.85
CA LYS A 266 -30.66 3.06 -27.82
C LYS A 266 -31.22 2.01 -28.78
N VAL A 267 -32.46 2.25 -29.22
CA VAL A 267 -33.15 1.38 -30.19
C VAL A 267 -32.29 1.16 -31.44
N GLY A 268 -32.10 -0.10 -31.83
CA GLY A 268 -31.25 -0.50 -32.96
C GLY A 268 -29.78 -0.75 -32.60
N TYR A 269 -29.37 -0.44 -31.37
CA TYR A 269 -27.99 -0.63 -30.89
C TYR A 269 -27.87 -1.67 -29.78
N GLU A 270 -28.92 -2.45 -29.51
CA GLU A 270 -28.96 -3.46 -28.45
C GLU A 270 -27.81 -4.47 -28.59
N ASN A 271 -27.48 -4.87 -29.82
CA ASN A 271 -26.38 -5.79 -30.12
C ASN A 271 -24.97 -5.20 -29.95
N HIS A 272 -24.83 -3.94 -29.51
CA HIS A 272 -23.55 -3.31 -29.17
C HIS A 272 -23.20 -3.47 -27.68
N TYR A 273 -24.18 -3.81 -26.85
CA TYR A 273 -24.03 -3.90 -25.41
C TYR A 273 -24.44 -5.27 -24.90
N VAL A 274 -23.63 -5.83 -24.01
CA VAL A 274 -23.95 -7.06 -23.30
C VAL A 274 -24.32 -6.69 -21.86
N PRO A 275 -25.56 -6.94 -21.40
CA PRO A 275 -25.91 -6.74 -20.00
C PRO A 275 -25.13 -7.72 -19.12
N ILE A 276 -24.53 -7.21 -18.04
CA ILE A 276 -23.71 -7.99 -17.11
C ILE A 276 -24.46 -8.21 -15.79
N ALA A 277 -24.96 -7.11 -15.24
CA ALA A 277 -25.83 -7.08 -14.07
C ALA A 277 -27.03 -6.20 -14.37
N PHE A 278 -28.20 -6.58 -13.89
CA PHE A 278 -29.46 -5.90 -14.18
C PHE A 278 -30.42 -5.98 -13.01
N THR A 279 -31.47 -5.18 -13.08
CA THR A 279 -32.48 -5.08 -12.03
C THR A 279 -33.88 -4.90 -12.61
N GLN A 280 -34.91 -5.28 -11.86
CA GLN A 280 -36.29 -5.06 -12.25
C GLN A 280 -36.72 -3.64 -11.83
N VAL A 281 -37.17 -2.85 -12.80
CA VAL A 281 -37.55 -1.44 -12.60
C VAL A 281 -39.06 -1.20 -12.65
N GLY A 282 -39.85 -2.17 -13.09
CA GLY A 282 -41.31 -2.01 -13.17
C GLY A 282 -42.05 -3.18 -13.83
N GLN A 283 -43.33 -2.94 -14.16
CA GLN A 283 -44.21 -3.81 -14.94
C GLN A 283 -44.85 -2.99 -16.09
N SER A 284 -44.97 -3.53 -17.30
CA SER A 284 -45.45 -2.86 -18.52
C SER A 284 -46.69 -3.54 -19.12
N SER A 285 -47.78 -2.81 -19.29
CA SER A 285 -48.93 -3.27 -20.10
C SER A 285 -48.56 -3.41 -21.58
N HIS A 286 -49.11 -4.42 -22.27
CA HIS A 286 -48.78 -4.76 -23.66
C HIS A 286 -49.00 -3.61 -24.68
N GLU A 287 -49.80 -2.59 -24.35
CA GLU A 287 -50.13 -1.48 -25.25
C GLU A 287 -49.05 -0.37 -25.34
N ASN A 288 -48.12 -0.27 -24.37
CA ASN A 288 -47.14 0.83 -24.27
C ASN A 288 -45.67 0.43 -24.51
N GLN A 289 -45.39 -0.80 -24.95
CA GLN A 289 -44.01 -1.30 -25.11
C GLN A 289 -43.25 -0.68 -26.31
N ALA A 290 -43.95 -0.02 -27.24
CA ALA A 290 -43.35 0.45 -28.49
C ALA A 290 -42.84 1.91 -28.47
N THR A 291 -43.27 2.77 -27.53
CA THR A 291 -43.03 4.22 -27.63
C THR A 291 -42.15 4.82 -26.52
N ASP A 292 -42.18 4.33 -25.28
CA ASP A 292 -41.32 4.82 -24.19
C ASP A 292 -40.09 3.93 -23.98
N VAL A 293 -38.89 4.53 -24.01
CA VAL A 293 -37.62 3.82 -23.75
C VAL A 293 -37.55 3.30 -22.30
N ARG A 294 -38.22 3.97 -21.35
CA ARG A 294 -38.23 3.58 -19.92
C ARG A 294 -38.95 2.26 -19.66
N THR A 295 -39.88 1.85 -20.52
CA THR A 295 -40.64 0.60 -20.37
C THR A 295 -39.99 -0.59 -21.09
N ARG A 296 -38.83 -0.37 -21.73
CA ARG A 296 -38.13 -1.42 -22.48
C ARG A 296 -37.20 -2.25 -21.59
N SER A 297 -37.28 -3.57 -21.78
CA SER A 297 -36.31 -4.47 -21.17
C SER A 297 -35.06 -4.60 -22.04
N CYS A 298 -33.88 -4.54 -21.40
CA CYS A 298 -32.58 -4.66 -22.05
C CYS A 298 -32.02 -6.09 -22.02
N VAL A 299 -32.78 -7.07 -21.50
CA VAL A 299 -32.28 -8.41 -21.16
C VAL A 299 -33.19 -9.47 -21.76
N LEU A 300 -33.01 -9.75 -23.05
CA LEU A 300 -33.93 -10.60 -23.82
C LEU A 300 -33.62 -12.11 -23.71
N ASN A 301 -32.37 -12.50 -23.40
CA ASN A 301 -31.92 -13.89 -23.48
C ASN A 301 -31.57 -14.56 -22.13
N ASP A 302 -31.44 -13.81 -21.04
CA ASP A 302 -31.03 -14.34 -19.70
C ASP A 302 -32.21 -14.66 -18.77
N ILE A 303 -33.40 -14.17 -19.13
CA ILE A 303 -34.66 -14.46 -18.46
C ILE A 303 -35.27 -15.57 -19.32
N GLY A 304 -35.54 -16.75 -18.76
CA GLY A 304 -36.06 -17.91 -19.51
C GLY A 304 -37.36 -17.60 -20.29
N PRO A 305 -37.94 -18.56 -21.02
CA PRO A 305 -39.17 -18.31 -21.79
C PRO A 305 -40.19 -17.64 -20.88
N GLN A 306 -40.48 -16.37 -21.16
CA GLN A 306 -41.44 -15.61 -20.39
C GLN A 306 -42.78 -16.31 -20.56
N SER A 307 -43.42 -16.71 -19.45
CA SER A 307 -44.82 -17.09 -19.53
C SER A 307 -45.56 -15.90 -20.15
N GLU A 308 -46.53 -16.17 -21.02
CA GLU A 308 -47.31 -15.17 -21.76
C GLU A 308 -48.09 -14.18 -20.84
N ASN A 309 -47.88 -14.21 -19.52
CA ASN A 309 -48.57 -13.42 -18.51
C ASN A 309 -47.69 -12.55 -17.59
N GLU A 310 -46.36 -12.40 -17.81
CA GLU A 310 -45.55 -11.50 -16.94
C GLU A 310 -44.83 -10.36 -17.67
N SER A 311 -45.43 -9.19 -17.57
CA SER A 311 -45.05 -7.84 -18.01
C SER A 311 -43.82 -7.21 -17.34
N ARG A 312 -42.78 -7.94 -16.91
CA ARG A 312 -41.69 -7.35 -16.08
C ARG A 312 -40.64 -6.61 -16.93
N VAL A 313 -40.22 -5.42 -16.49
CA VAL A 313 -39.19 -4.60 -17.17
C VAL A 313 -37.85 -4.69 -16.43
N PHE A 314 -36.80 -5.10 -17.15
CA PHE A 314 -35.43 -5.20 -16.62
C PHE A 314 -34.46 -4.28 -17.33
N GLN A 315 -33.66 -3.53 -16.57
CA GLN A 315 -32.66 -2.58 -17.07
C GLN A 315 -31.29 -2.85 -16.46
N SER A 316 -30.23 -2.51 -17.20
CA SER A 316 -28.87 -2.89 -16.84
C SER A 316 -28.28 -1.99 -15.76
N LEU A 317 -27.66 -2.57 -14.74
CA LEU A 317 -26.81 -1.88 -13.76
C LEU A 317 -25.36 -1.80 -14.23
N VAL A 318 -24.92 -2.81 -15.00
CA VAL A 318 -23.58 -2.89 -15.61
C VAL A 318 -23.71 -3.45 -17.01
N VAL A 319 -23.05 -2.81 -17.98
CA VAL A 319 -22.98 -3.28 -19.38
C VAL A 319 -21.54 -3.38 -19.87
N GLU A 320 -21.27 -4.37 -20.71
CA GLU A 320 -20.07 -4.40 -21.55
C GLU A 320 -20.42 -3.80 -22.91
N ASP A 321 -19.76 -2.72 -23.29
CA ASP A 321 -19.70 -2.23 -24.66
C ASP A 321 -18.62 -3.02 -25.40
N ILE A 322 -19.03 -3.83 -26.37
CA ILE A 322 -18.11 -4.69 -27.14
C ILE A 322 -17.37 -3.91 -28.25
N GLY A 323 -17.53 -2.59 -28.31
CA GLY A 323 -16.80 -1.70 -29.23
C GLY A 323 -17.32 -1.72 -30.65
N ARG A 324 -18.56 -2.15 -30.89
CA ARG A 324 -19.14 -2.17 -32.25
C ARG A 324 -19.42 -0.77 -32.82
N PHE A 325 -19.58 0.22 -31.95
CA PHE A 325 -19.94 1.58 -32.36
C PHE A 325 -18.72 2.36 -32.85
N ASP A 326 -17.64 2.34 -32.08
CA ASP A 326 -16.45 3.14 -32.33
C ASP A 326 -15.13 2.37 -32.27
N GLY A 327 -15.15 1.07 -32.00
CA GLY A 327 -14.00 0.18 -31.91
C GLY A 327 -13.36 0.09 -30.53
N VAL A 328 -13.86 0.78 -29.51
CA VAL A 328 -13.29 0.76 -28.16
C VAL A 328 -14.14 -0.12 -27.24
N ARG A 329 -13.51 -1.08 -26.56
CA ARG A 329 -14.20 -1.95 -25.60
C ARG A 329 -14.31 -1.28 -24.24
N ARG A 330 -15.50 -1.31 -23.63
CA ARG A 330 -15.76 -0.67 -22.34
C ARG A 330 -16.58 -1.54 -21.39
N VAL A 331 -16.40 -1.33 -20.09
CA VAL A 331 -17.33 -1.81 -19.07
C VAL A 331 -17.84 -0.61 -18.28
N LEU A 332 -19.16 -0.42 -18.30
CA LEU A 332 -19.81 0.77 -17.76
C LEU A 332 -20.72 0.40 -16.60
N PHE A 333 -20.52 1.08 -15.47
CA PHE A 333 -21.30 0.92 -14.24
C PHE A 333 -22.26 2.09 -14.09
N ALA A 334 -23.56 1.80 -14.04
CA ALA A 334 -24.62 2.81 -13.92
C ALA A 334 -24.54 3.66 -12.63
N THR A 335 -23.78 3.18 -11.64
CA THR A 335 -23.66 3.78 -10.32
C THR A 335 -22.19 4.00 -9.97
N HIS A 336 -21.94 4.84 -8.98
CA HIS A 336 -20.63 5.03 -8.40
C HIS A 336 -20.06 3.71 -7.83
N PHE A 337 -18.72 3.64 -7.69
CA PHE A 337 -18.02 2.41 -7.29
C PHE A 337 -18.57 1.77 -5.99
N THR A 338 -18.90 2.56 -4.98
CA THR A 338 -19.45 2.08 -3.69
C THR A 338 -20.96 1.94 -3.64
N GLY A 339 -21.67 2.20 -4.75
CA GLY A 339 -23.14 2.30 -4.75
C GLY A 339 -23.82 0.96 -4.53
N LEU A 340 -23.28 -0.08 -5.16
CA LEU A 340 -23.74 -1.46 -5.01
C LEU A 340 -22.56 -2.35 -4.63
N TRP A 341 -22.81 -3.31 -3.73
CA TRP A 341 -21.75 -4.21 -3.29
C TRP A 341 -21.16 -5.04 -4.44
N VAL A 342 -21.99 -5.43 -5.41
CA VAL A 342 -21.60 -6.24 -6.57
C VAL A 342 -20.61 -5.52 -7.50
N ASN A 343 -20.58 -4.18 -7.48
CA ASN A 343 -19.64 -3.39 -8.27
C ASN A 343 -18.20 -3.77 -7.93
N SER A 344 -17.90 -4.12 -6.67
CA SER A 344 -16.55 -4.49 -6.24
C SER A 344 -16.03 -5.79 -6.88
N VAL A 345 -16.87 -6.81 -7.04
CA VAL A 345 -16.49 -8.09 -7.66
C VAL A 345 -16.52 -7.99 -9.20
N LEU A 346 -17.50 -7.29 -9.76
CA LEU A 346 -17.58 -7.05 -11.21
C LEU A 346 -16.46 -6.13 -11.71
N PHE A 347 -15.93 -5.24 -10.86
CA PHE A 347 -14.77 -4.42 -11.20
C PHE A 347 -13.50 -5.26 -11.34
N LEU A 348 -13.31 -6.28 -10.49
CA LEU A 348 -12.22 -7.25 -10.65
C LEU A 348 -12.37 -8.01 -11.97
N ASP A 349 -13.58 -8.49 -12.27
CA ASP A 349 -13.86 -9.16 -13.54
C ASP A 349 -13.60 -8.26 -14.74
N ALA A 350 -14.04 -7.00 -14.70
CA ALA A 350 -13.80 -6.02 -15.76
C ALA A 350 -12.30 -5.78 -16.00
N ILE A 351 -11.50 -5.65 -14.94
CA ILE A 351 -10.04 -5.50 -15.06
C ILE A 351 -9.42 -6.73 -15.71
N VAL A 352 -9.74 -7.93 -15.22
CA VAL A 352 -9.18 -9.18 -15.75
C VAL A 352 -9.61 -9.40 -17.20
N HIS A 353 -10.87 -9.14 -17.52
CA HIS A 353 -11.44 -9.30 -18.86
C HIS A 353 -10.81 -8.34 -19.88
N LEU A 354 -10.63 -7.06 -19.52
CA LEU A 354 -10.09 -6.05 -20.43
C LEU A 354 -8.57 -6.10 -20.56
N LEU A 355 -7.83 -6.54 -19.53
CA LEU A 355 -6.38 -6.74 -19.63
C LEU A 355 -6.01 -8.05 -20.37
N GLY A 356 -6.95 -8.98 -20.49
CA GLY A 356 -6.82 -10.18 -21.31
C GLY A 356 -6.72 -11.49 -20.51
N PRO A 357 -6.84 -12.65 -21.20
CA PRO A 357 -6.97 -13.96 -20.56
C PRO A 357 -5.70 -14.43 -19.82
N ASP A 358 -4.54 -13.86 -20.16
CA ASP A 358 -3.23 -14.16 -19.57
C ASP A 358 -3.03 -13.50 -18.18
N VAL A 359 -4.04 -12.80 -17.66
CA VAL A 359 -3.99 -12.08 -16.38
C VAL A 359 -4.66 -12.90 -15.27
N HIS A 360 -4.02 -12.98 -14.11
CA HIS A 360 -4.47 -13.80 -12.99
C HIS A 360 -5.69 -13.15 -12.30
N ALA A 361 -6.80 -13.88 -12.10
CA ALA A 361 -8.01 -13.37 -11.44
C ALA A 361 -7.92 -13.23 -9.90
N SER A 362 -6.70 -13.19 -9.38
CA SER A 362 -6.42 -13.10 -7.94
C SER A 362 -5.11 -12.36 -7.70
N PRO A 363 -5.02 -11.54 -6.65
CA PRO A 363 -3.85 -10.67 -6.47
C PRO A 363 -2.53 -11.41 -6.21
N PRO A 364 -1.38 -10.91 -6.70
CA PRO A 364 -1.23 -9.81 -7.67
C PRO A 364 -1.85 -10.14 -9.02
N VAL A 365 -2.77 -9.30 -9.52
CA VAL A 365 -3.49 -9.55 -10.79
C VAL A 365 -2.54 -9.39 -11.98
N THR A 366 -1.49 -8.59 -11.84
CA THR A 366 -0.48 -8.31 -12.88
C THR A 366 0.47 -9.45 -13.20
N ILE A 367 0.47 -10.54 -12.44
CA ILE A 367 1.34 -11.67 -12.70
C ILE A 367 0.74 -12.49 -13.86
N PRO A 368 1.54 -12.84 -14.90
CA PRO A 368 1.07 -13.71 -15.97
C PRO A 368 0.51 -15.02 -15.43
N TRP A 369 -0.60 -15.43 -15.99
CA TRP A 369 -1.26 -16.67 -15.65
C TRP A 369 -0.36 -17.88 -15.97
N ASN A 370 0.06 -18.62 -14.94
CA ASN A 370 0.80 -19.87 -15.08
C ASN A 370 -0.08 -21.04 -14.61
N LYS A 371 -0.23 -22.06 -15.47
CA LYS A 371 -0.98 -23.29 -15.16
C LYS A 371 -0.34 -24.11 -14.05
N THR A 372 0.94 -23.89 -13.74
CA THR A 372 1.69 -24.60 -12.70
C THR A 372 2.05 -23.65 -11.57
N PHE A 373 1.57 -23.93 -10.36
CA PHE A 373 2.01 -23.22 -9.15
C PHE A 373 2.94 -24.13 -8.34
N PRO A 374 4.24 -23.82 -8.25
CA PRO A 374 5.17 -24.52 -7.36
C PRO A 374 4.69 -24.38 -5.91
N GLY A 375 4.40 -25.49 -5.23
CA GLY A 375 4.01 -25.47 -3.82
C GLY A 375 2.51 -25.59 -3.52
N LEU A 376 1.66 -25.96 -4.50
CA LEU A 376 0.35 -26.55 -4.17
C LEU A 376 0.59 -27.84 -3.35
N PRO A 377 -0.04 -28.02 -2.18
CA PRO A 377 0.12 -29.23 -1.38
C PRO A 377 -0.18 -30.49 -2.21
N GLU A 378 0.67 -31.53 -2.13
CA GLU A 378 0.56 -32.76 -2.94
C GLU A 378 -0.78 -33.51 -2.74
N HIS A 379 -1.48 -33.24 -1.65
CA HIS A 379 -2.70 -33.96 -1.24
C HIS A 379 -4.01 -33.32 -1.67
N THR A 380 -4.02 -32.11 -2.24
CA THR A 380 -5.30 -31.47 -2.58
C THR A 380 -5.87 -32.08 -3.84
N GLU A 381 -7.09 -32.64 -3.76
CA GLU A 381 -7.90 -33.14 -4.89
C GLU A 381 -8.01 -32.13 -6.06
N LEU A 382 -7.61 -30.87 -5.84
CA LEU A 382 -7.55 -29.82 -6.85
C LEU A 382 -6.64 -30.08 -8.04
N ARG A 383 -5.54 -30.85 -7.91
CA ARG A 383 -4.76 -31.24 -9.10
C ARG A 383 -5.60 -32.09 -10.07
N ARG A 384 -6.67 -32.74 -9.59
CA ARG A 384 -7.63 -33.49 -10.43
C ARG A 384 -8.84 -32.65 -10.86
N SER A 385 -9.06 -31.49 -10.24
CA SER A 385 -10.17 -30.59 -10.59
C SER A 385 -9.80 -29.70 -11.78
N ASN A 386 -10.76 -29.40 -12.68
CA ASN A 386 -10.58 -28.45 -13.79
C ASN A 386 -10.63 -26.97 -13.35
N VAL A 387 -10.40 -26.70 -12.06
CA VAL A 387 -10.53 -25.36 -11.48
C VAL A 387 -9.21 -24.62 -11.66
N SER A 388 -9.31 -23.41 -12.19
CA SER A 388 -8.15 -22.54 -12.38
C SER A 388 -7.56 -22.11 -11.02
N PRO A 389 -6.26 -22.34 -10.76
CA PRO A 389 -5.59 -21.89 -9.53
C PRO A 389 -5.77 -20.41 -9.13
N ASP A 390 -6.16 -19.51 -10.06
CA ASP A 390 -6.46 -18.11 -9.73
C ASP A 390 -7.77 -17.88 -9.00
N LEU A 391 -8.70 -18.83 -9.09
CA LEU A 391 -9.97 -18.77 -8.38
C LEU A 391 -9.88 -19.36 -6.97
N LEU A 392 -8.70 -19.81 -6.53
CA LEU A 392 -8.50 -20.36 -5.19
C LEU A 392 -8.33 -19.25 -4.15
N ARG A 393 -8.93 -19.43 -2.98
CA ARG A 393 -8.73 -18.61 -1.77
C ARG A 393 -8.45 -19.51 -0.59
N TRP A 394 -7.33 -19.28 0.08
CA TRP A 394 -6.92 -20.06 1.24
C TRP A 394 -7.37 -19.34 2.51
N VAL A 395 -8.08 -20.05 3.37
CA VAL A 395 -8.67 -19.51 4.60
C VAL A 395 -8.25 -20.37 5.79
N LEU A 396 -7.77 -19.70 6.83
CA LEU A 396 -7.51 -20.26 8.15
C LEU A 396 -8.21 -19.39 9.19
N VAL A 397 -8.77 -20.01 10.22
CA VAL A 397 -9.37 -19.31 11.36
C VAL A 397 -8.64 -19.74 12.63
N ASP A 398 -7.91 -18.79 13.20
CA ASP A 398 -7.17 -18.97 14.44
C ASP A 398 -8.07 -18.54 15.62
N ILE A 399 -8.15 -19.37 16.65
CA ILE A 399 -8.86 -19.12 17.92
C ILE A 399 -7.81 -18.86 19.00
N ASP A 400 -7.61 -17.59 19.36
CA ASP A 400 -6.73 -17.18 20.46
C ASP A 400 -7.42 -17.40 21.82
N ASP A 401 -6.65 -17.29 22.91
CA ASP A 401 -7.13 -17.33 24.29
C ASP A 401 -7.82 -18.63 24.72
N VAL A 402 -7.45 -19.77 24.13
CA VAL A 402 -8.00 -21.07 24.56
C VAL A 402 -7.57 -21.35 26.01
N PHE A 403 -8.57 -21.67 26.85
CA PHE A 403 -8.51 -21.82 28.31
C PHE A 403 -8.52 -20.54 29.15
N LEU A 404 -8.44 -19.35 28.54
CA LEU A 404 -8.52 -18.10 29.29
C LEU A 404 -9.92 -17.91 29.90
N HIS A 405 -9.99 -17.51 31.17
CA HIS A 405 -11.24 -17.30 31.91
C HIS A 405 -11.62 -15.80 32.00
N GLY A 406 -12.82 -15.49 32.52
CA GLY A 406 -13.20 -14.12 32.90
C GLY A 406 -14.21 -13.42 32.00
N SER A 407 -14.92 -14.16 31.14
CA SER A 407 -15.99 -13.64 30.26
C SER A 407 -17.35 -13.49 30.94
N GLY A 408 -17.58 -14.10 32.10
CA GLY A 408 -18.90 -14.15 32.76
C GLY A 408 -19.92 -15.09 32.10
N VAL A 409 -19.59 -15.64 30.93
CA VAL A 409 -20.36 -16.69 30.23
C VAL A 409 -19.49 -17.95 30.13
N PRO A 410 -19.95 -19.10 30.65
CA PRO A 410 -19.17 -20.33 30.67
C PRO A 410 -19.08 -20.97 29.28
N PHE A 411 -17.97 -21.66 29.01
CA PHE A 411 -17.77 -22.49 27.84
C PHE A 411 -18.33 -23.89 28.10
N THR A 412 -19.40 -24.24 27.39
CA THR A 412 -20.13 -25.48 27.63
C THR A 412 -19.63 -26.62 26.75
N VAL A 413 -20.04 -27.84 27.09
CA VAL A 413 -19.83 -29.03 26.24
C VAL A 413 -20.46 -28.85 24.85
N ASP A 414 -21.63 -28.21 24.77
CA ASP A 414 -22.30 -27.96 23.47
C ASP A 414 -21.54 -26.93 22.62
N ASP A 415 -20.87 -25.95 23.24
CA ASP A 415 -20.00 -25.02 22.52
C ASP A 415 -18.82 -25.76 21.88
N ALA A 416 -18.12 -26.61 22.65
CA ALA A 416 -17.01 -27.42 22.15
C ALA A 416 -17.43 -28.34 20.99
N VAL A 417 -18.57 -29.01 21.11
CA VAL A 417 -19.13 -29.88 20.06
C VAL A 417 -19.56 -29.06 18.83
N SER A 418 -20.08 -27.86 19.03
CA SER A 418 -20.56 -26.99 17.94
C SER A 418 -19.43 -26.48 17.05
N ILE A 419 -18.23 -26.25 17.61
CA ILE A 419 -17.04 -25.93 16.83
C ILE A 419 -16.73 -27.06 15.82
N VAL A 420 -16.71 -28.32 16.29
CA VAL A 420 -16.45 -29.48 15.42
C VAL A 420 -17.60 -29.70 14.43
N ARG A 421 -18.85 -29.47 14.84
CA ARG A 421 -20.02 -29.56 13.96
C ARG A 421 -19.92 -28.56 12.80
N ALA A 422 -19.61 -27.30 13.09
CA ALA A 422 -19.40 -26.26 12.08
C ALA A 422 -18.22 -26.60 11.16
N GLN A 423 -17.10 -27.03 11.72
CA GLN A 423 -15.93 -27.48 10.97
C GLN A 423 -16.29 -28.60 9.97
N ASN A 424 -17.02 -29.63 10.41
CA ASN A 424 -17.47 -30.73 9.55
C ASN A 424 -18.46 -30.27 8.46
N GLN A 425 -19.32 -29.31 8.76
CA GLN A 425 -20.20 -28.68 7.77
C GLN A 425 -19.39 -27.91 6.72
N TRP A 426 -18.42 -27.11 7.15
CA TRP A 426 -17.60 -26.30 6.25
C TRP A 426 -16.69 -27.15 5.37
N ARG A 427 -16.16 -28.28 5.87
CA ARG A 427 -15.37 -29.26 5.08
C ARG A 427 -16.06 -29.72 3.79
N LYS A 428 -17.40 -29.66 3.71
CA LYS A 428 -18.16 -29.96 2.48
C LYS A 428 -17.87 -29.00 1.33
N ASN A 429 -17.47 -27.75 1.62
CA ASN A 429 -17.20 -26.71 0.63
C ASN A 429 -15.82 -26.04 0.80
N VAL A 430 -15.13 -26.31 1.90
CA VAL A 430 -13.77 -25.88 2.22
C VAL A 430 -12.98 -27.13 2.62
N PRO A 431 -12.49 -27.92 1.65
CA PRO A 431 -11.74 -29.14 1.93
C PRO A 431 -10.63 -28.93 2.96
N ASP A 432 -10.41 -29.94 3.80
CA ASP A 432 -9.37 -29.99 4.83
C ASP A 432 -9.45 -28.90 5.92
N PHE A 433 -10.58 -28.16 6.01
CA PHE A 433 -10.74 -27.12 7.02
C PHE A 433 -10.56 -27.67 8.45
N LYS A 434 -9.69 -27.00 9.20
CA LYS A 434 -9.48 -27.18 10.64
C LYS A 434 -9.29 -25.83 11.31
N PHE A 435 -9.93 -25.63 12.46
CA PHE A 435 -9.57 -24.51 13.33
C PHE A 435 -8.16 -24.71 13.90
N ASN A 436 -7.47 -23.59 14.13
CA ASN A 436 -6.15 -23.57 14.72
C ASN A 436 -6.23 -22.87 16.09
N LEU A 437 -5.87 -23.56 17.16
CA LEU A 437 -6.18 -23.17 18.54
C LEU A 437 -4.91 -22.72 19.27
N GLY A 438 -4.92 -21.48 19.75
CA GLY A 438 -3.86 -20.86 20.54
C GLY A 438 -4.12 -21.04 22.03
N PHE A 439 -3.37 -21.93 22.69
CA PHE A 439 -3.64 -22.29 24.08
C PHE A 439 -2.81 -21.48 25.07
N CYS A 440 -3.42 -21.22 26.24
CA CYS A 440 -2.81 -20.62 27.42
C CYS A 440 -2.95 -21.59 28.60
N GLY A 441 -2.12 -22.63 28.64
CA GLY A 441 -2.38 -23.80 29.48
C GLY A 441 -2.36 -23.55 31.00
N HIS A 442 -1.72 -22.47 31.47
CA HIS A 442 -1.76 -22.05 32.89
C HIS A 442 -3.19 -21.87 33.43
N PHE A 443 -4.11 -21.46 32.56
CA PHE A 443 -5.48 -21.15 32.94
C PHE A 443 -6.40 -22.37 32.94
N PHE A 444 -6.00 -23.47 32.28
CA PHE A 444 -6.78 -24.70 32.28
C PHE A 444 -6.94 -25.28 33.70
N GLU A 445 -5.84 -25.35 34.47
CA GLU A 445 -5.86 -25.86 35.84
C GLU A 445 -6.74 -25.02 36.79
N ARG A 446 -6.92 -23.74 36.44
CA ARG A 446 -7.65 -22.73 37.21
C ARG A 446 -9.08 -22.48 36.72
N ALA A 447 -9.53 -23.18 35.68
CA ALA A 447 -10.87 -23.01 35.12
C ALA A 447 -11.93 -23.39 36.16
N ASP A 448 -13.03 -22.63 36.27
CA ASP A 448 -14.14 -22.98 37.16
C ASP A 448 -14.86 -24.26 36.68
N GLU A 449 -15.74 -24.82 37.53
CA GLU A 449 -16.44 -26.07 37.20
C GLU A 449 -17.29 -25.97 35.91
N LEU A 450 -17.82 -24.78 35.61
CA LEU A 450 -18.70 -24.56 34.46
C LEU A 450 -17.92 -24.55 33.14
N ASP A 451 -16.78 -23.85 33.08
CA ASP A 451 -15.87 -23.83 31.93
C ASP A 451 -15.14 -25.18 31.75
N ARG A 452 -14.78 -25.84 32.87
CA ARG A 452 -13.95 -27.06 32.87
C ARG A 452 -14.56 -28.21 32.10
N ALA A 453 -15.88 -28.38 32.15
CA ALA A 453 -16.57 -29.41 31.38
C ALA A 453 -16.41 -29.20 29.87
N GLY A 454 -16.57 -27.96 29.38
CA GLY A 454 -16.36 -27.63 27.97
C GLY A 454 -14.91 -27.79 27.54
N TYR A 455 -13.95 -27.34 28.36
CA TYR A 455 -12.52 -27.49 28.05
C TYR A 455 -12.05 -28.95 28.06
N ASN A 456 -12.53 -29.78 28.98
CA ASN A 456 -12.29 -31.23 28.96
C ASN A 456 -12.81 -31.83 27.66
N LYS A 457 -14.03 -31.44 27.23
CA LYS A 457 -14.58 -31.91 25.96
C LYS A 457 -13.73 -31.48 24.77
N LEU A 458 -13.22 -30.25 24.78
CA LEU A 458 -12.33 -29.75 23.75
C LEU A 458 -11.02 -30.55 23.67
N LEU A 459 -10.45 -30.93 24.82
CA LEU A 459 -9.25 -31.77 24.91
C LEU A 459 -9.48 -33.22 24.45
N GLU A 460 -10.66 -33.80 24.70
CA GLU A 460 -11.06 -35.08 24.10
C GLU A 460 -11.02 -35.01 22.56
N LEU A 461 -11.46 -33.87 22.01
CA LEU A 461 -11.53 -33.61 20.57
C LEU A 461 -10.24 -33.03 19.98
N ARG A 462 -9.13 -32.99 20.73
CA ARG A 462 -7.89 -32.29 20.33
C ARG A 462 -7.32 -32.65 18.94
N HIS A 463 -7.56 -33.88 18.46
CA HIS A 463 -7.09 -34.36 17.16
C HIS A 463 -7.85 -33.77 15.96
N GLU A 464 -9.02 -33.17 16.21
CA GLU A 464 -9.81 -32.45 15.20
C GLU A 464 -9.24 -31.08 14.84
N PHE A 465 -8.30 -30.56 15.63
CA PHE A 465 -7.78 -29.20 15.52
C PHE A 465 -6.28 -29.16 15.20
N TYR A 466 -5.81 -28.02 14.67
CA TYR A 466 -4.42 -27.63 14.82
C TYR A 466 -4.24 -26.89 16.15
N TRP A 467 -3.05 -26.98 16.72
CA TRP A 467 -2.69 -26.30 17.96
C TRP A 467 -1.41 -25.51 17.76
N PHE A 468 -1.39 -24.28 18.27
CA PHE A 468 -0.23 -23.41 18.27
C PHE A 468 -0.04 -22.79 19.66
N ASP A 469 1.20 -22.40 19.96
CA ASP A 469 1.50 -21.73 21.22
C ASP A 469 1.00 -20.28 21.24
N HIS A 470 0.34 -19.92 22.34
CA HIS A 470 -0.06 -18.56 22.66
C HIS A 470 0.53 -18.07 24.00
N LEU A 471 1.73 -18.57 24.34
CA LEU A 471 2.42 -18.47 25.63
C LEU A 471 1.60 -19.03 26.82
N TRP A 472 2.23 -19.91 27.59
CA TRP A 472 1.59 -20.66 28.69
C TRP A 472 0.70 -19.82 29.63
N ASN A 473 1.15 -18.62 30.00
CA ASN A 473 0.48 -17.73 30.95
C ASN A 473 -0.12 -16.46 30.32
N HIS A 474 -0.20 -16.39 28.99
CA HIS A 474 -0.73 -15.22 28.26
C HIS A 474 0.05 -13.90 28.54
N HIS A 475 1.30 -13.97 29.01
CA HIS A 475 2.12 -12.76 29.20
C HIS A 475 2.52 -12.14 27.86
N GLN A 476 2.57 -10.80 27.81
CA GLN A 476 3.01 -10.09 26.61
C GLN A 476 4.54 -10.17 26.49
N ALA A 477 5.05 -10.56 25.31
CA ALA A 477 6.46 -10.83 25.09
C ALA A 477 7.39 -9.64 25.40
N HIS A 478 6.94 -8.40 25.19
CA HIS A 478 7.74 -7.20 25.49
C HIS A 478 8.06 -6.98 26.98
N LYS A 479 7.42 -7.74 27.88
CA LYS A 479 7.65 -7.68 29.33
C LYS A 479 8.62 -8.75 29.82
N LEU A 480 9.12 -9.60 28.92
CA LEU A 480 9.89 -10.79 29.24
C LEU A 480 11.26 -10.74 28.58
N ASN A 481 12.26 -11.31 29.24
CA ASN A 481 13.56 -11.60 28.63
C ASN A 481 13.53 -12.95 27.89
N GLU A 482 14.59 -13.25 27.14
CA GLU A 482 14.68 -14.48 26.34
C GLU A 482 14.61 -15.76 27.17
N THR A 483 15.23 -15.79 28.35
CA THR A 483 15.21 -16.96 29.25
C THR A 483 13.80 -17.23 29.79
N GLU A 484 13.09 -16.18 30.19
CA GLU A 484 11.70 -16.26 30.64
C GLU A 484 10.78 -16.75 29.52
N LEU A 485 10.96 -16.22 28.30
CA LEU A 485 10.24 -16.67 27.11
C LEU A 485 10.47 -18.17 26.88
N ILE A 486 11.73 -18.64 26.85
CA ILE A 486 12.06 -20.06 26.67
C ILE A 486 11.39 -20.93 27.76
N SER A 487 11.37 -20.47 29.00
CA SER A 487 10.74 -21.22 30.10
C SER A 487 9.23 -21.39 29.93
N LEU A 488 8.54 -20.36 29.43
CA LEU A 488 7.09 -20.39 29.22
C LEU A 488 6.68 -21.24 28.01
N MET A 489 7.61 -21.56 27.12
CA MET A 489 7.37 -22.34 25.90
C MET A 489 7.58 -23.85 26.08
N LYS A 490 8.11 -24.31 27.23
CA LYS A 490 8.40 -25.73 27.48
C LYS A 490 7.22 -26.41 28.21
N HIS A 491 6.44 -27.23 27.50
CA HIS A 491 5.32 -27.99 28.08
C HIS A 491 4.95 -29.22 27.23
N ASP A 492 4.16 -30.15 27.79
CA ASP A 492 3.87 -31.49 27.23
C ASP A 492 2.61 -31.57 26.34
N ILE A 493 2.14 -30.43 25.79
CA ILE A 493 0.97 -30.41 24.88
C ILE A 493 1.48 -30.67 23.45
N PRO A 494 0.82 -31.50 22.62
CA PRO A 494 1.23 -31.76 21.24
C PRO A 494 0.91 -30.55 20.34
N VAL A 495 1.79 -29.54 20.36
CA VAL A 495 1.71 -28.35 19.51
C VAL A 495 2.38 -28.62 18.16
N HIS A 496 1.81 -28.10 17.08
CA HIS A 496 2.54 -28.00 15.83
C HIS A 496 3.62 -26.90 15.95
N SER A 497 4.87 -27.31 16.15
CA SER A 497 6.00 -26.42 16.44
C SER A 497 6.35 -25.40 15.34
N ALA A 498 5.72 -25.49 14.16
CA ALA A 498 6.06 -24.64 13.02
C ALA A 498 5.36 -23.27 13.02
N TYR A 499 4.32 -23.07 13.85
CA TYR A 499 3.52 -21.85 13.95
C TYR A 499 3.18 -21.49 15.40
N ALA A 500 3.21 -20.20 15.72
CA ALA A 500 2.90 -19.64 17.03
C ALA A 500 2.49 -18.17 16.87
N VAL A 501 1.74 -17.62 17.81
CA VAL A 501 1.39 -16.20 17.85
C VAL A 501 1.50 -15.74 19.29
N SER A 502 2.22 -14.66 19.56
CA SER A 502 2.32 -14.15 20.93
C SER A 502 1.03 -13.39 21.34
N PRO A 503 0.68 -13.39 22.64
CA PRO A 503 -0.40 -12.58 23.19
C PRO A 503 -0.33 -11.13 22.74
N HIS A 504 -1.48 -10.60 22.29
CA HIS A 504 -1.63 -9.25 21.74
C HIS A 504 -0.68 -8.93 20.56
N HIS A 505 -0.14 -9.95 19.87
CA HIS A 505 0.90 -9.83 18.84
C HIS A 505 2.19 -9.16 19.31
N SER A 506 2.39 -9.07 20.62
CA SER A 506 3.52 -8.37 21.22
C SER A 506 4.83 -9.03 20.81
N GLY A 507 5.77 -8.23 20.30
CA GLY A 507 7.08 -8.71 19.87
C GLY A 507 7.14 -9.32 18.48
N ILE A 508 6.01 -9.60 17.84
CA ILE A 508 5.97 -9.94 16.40
C ILE A 508 6.19 -8.66 15.60
N TYR A 509 5.39 -7.64 15.90
CA TYR A 509 5.62 -6.26 15.50
C TYR A 509 5.12 -5.27 16.57
N PRO A 510 5.91 -4.26 16.99
CA PRO A 510 7.32 -4.06 16.70
C PRO A 510 8.16 -5.31 17.02
N VAL A 511 9.11 -5.61 16.15
CA VAL A 511 9.89 -6.85 16.24
C VAL A 511 10.76 -6.83 17.50
N LEU A 512 10.67 -7.88 18.30
CA LEU A 512 11.58 -8.16 19.41
C LEU A 512 12.43 -9.38 19.07
N GLU A 513 13.74 -9.17 18.94
CA GLU A 513 14.68 -10.20 18.55
C GLU A 513 14.65 -11.42 19.47
N SER A 514 14.52 -11.20 20.79
CA SER A 514 14.44 -12.24 21.82
C SER A 514 13.28 -13.21 21.61
N LEU A 515 12.12 -12.73 21.14
CA LEU A 515 10.96 -13.58 20.86
C LEU A 515 11.25 -14.53 19.70
N TYR A 516 11.79 -14.02 18.60
CA TYR A 516 12.14 -14.84 17.44
C TYR A 516 13.26 -15.84 17.78
N SER A 517 14.25 -15.44 18.58
CA SER A 517 15.30 -16.35 19.07
C SER A 517 14.71 -17.48 19.91
N ALA A 518 13.85 -17.17 20.89
CA ALA A 518 13.20 -18.15 21.75
C ALA A 518 12.33 -19.12 20.94
N TRP A 519 11.50 -18.62 20.02
CA TRP A 519 10.68 -19.45 19.13
C TRP A 519 11.50 -20.38 18.23
N ARG A 520 12.61 -19.89 17.67
CA ARG A 520 13.52 -20.72 16.87
C ARG A 520 14.22 -21.77 17.73
N HIS A 521 14.61 -21.41 18.95
CA HIS A 521 15.30 -22.31 19.87
C HIS A 521 14.39 -23.45 20.37
N VAL A 522 13.17 -23.15 20.79
CA VAL A 522 12.27 -24.16 21.39
C VAL A 522 11.55 -24.99 20.32
N TRP A 523 11.11 -24.36 19.22
CA TRP A 523 10.20 -25.01 18.27
C TRP A 523 10.71 -25.09 16.84
N ASN A 524 11.86 -24.48 16.53
CA ASN A 524 12.33 -24.31 15.16
C ASN A 524 11.26 -23.60 14.28
N LEU A 525 10.58 -22.60 14.86
CA LEU A 525 9.44 -21.90 14.26
C LEU A 525 9.75 -21.43 12.83
N THR A 526 8.79 -21.56 11.91
CA THR A 526 8.94 -21.13 10.50
C THR A 526 7.91 -20.10 10.07
N ALA A 527 6.79 -20.00 10.78
CA ALA A 527 5.73 -19.07 10.46
C ALA A 527 5.11 -18.46 11.73
N THR A 528 4.61 -17.24 11.60
CA THR A 528 3.74 -16.58 12.60
C THR A 528 2.81 -15.61 11.86
N SER A 529 1.93 -14.93 12.58
CA SER A 529 1.08 -13.90 12.00
C SER A 529 0.89 -12.73 12.96
N THR A 530 0.67 -11.55 12.40
CA THR A 530 0.39 -10.35 13.19
C THR A 530 -0.76 -9.57 12.60
N GLU A 531 -1.58 -9.00 13.48
CA GLU A 531 -2.49 -7.94 13.09
C GLU A 531 -1.70 -6.64 12.83
N GLN A 532 -2.25 -5.75 12.01
CA GLN A 532 -1.89 -4.32 11.96
C GLN A 532 -0.40 -3.99 11.70
N TYR A 533 0.19 -4.66 10.72
CA TYR A 533 1.57 -4.46 10.34
C TYR A 533 1.77 -3.79 8.96
N PRO A 534 2.64 -2.76 8.87
CA PRO A 534 2.67 -1.61 9.76
C PRO A 534 1.53 -0.64 9.40
N ARG A 535 1.04 0.20 10.34
CA ARG A 535 0.01 1.24 10.06
C ARG A 535 0.58 2.44 9.30
N VAL A 536 1.32 2.21 8.21
CA VAL A 536 1.81 3.27 7.34
C VAL A 536 0.75 3.57 6.29
N HIS A 537 0.54 4.85 5.98
CA HIS A 537 -0.26 5.27 4.83
C HIS A 537 0.52 5.02 3.53
N THR A 538 0.89 3.77 3.26
CA THR A 538 1.46 3.40 1.96
C THR A 538 0.36 3.28 0.91
N PRO A 539 0.62 3.62 -0.36
CA PRO A 539 -0.35 3.45 -1.44
C PRO A 539 -0.79 1.99 -1.73
N GLY A 540 -0.13 1.00 -1.12
CA GLY A 540 -0.33 -0.44 -1.38
C GLY A 540 -0.76 -1.23 -0.14
N PRO A 541 -1.13 -2.51 -0.34
CA PRO A 541 -1.65 -3.38 0.70
C PRO A 541 -0.56 -3.81 1.69
N HIS A 542 -0.98 -4.16 2.90
CA HIS A 542 -0.12 -4.67 3.95
C HIS A 542 0.34 -6.09 3.61
N LEU A 543 1.58 -6.22 3.16
CA LEU A 543 2.22 -7.51 3.00
C LEU A 543 2.84 -7.98 4.31
N GLY A 544 2.96 -9.31 4.43
CA GLY A 544 3.80 -9.94 5.43
C GLY A 544 5.28 -9.59 5.22
N PHE A 545 6.13 -10.09 6.11
CA PHE A 545 7.58 -9.90 6.05
C PHE A 545 8.29 -11.16 6.53
N ARG A 546 9.60 -11.24 6.29
CA ARG A 546 10.43 -12.32 6.80
C ARG A 546 11.46 -11.77 7.78
N PHE A 547 11.54 -12.36 8.96
CA PHE A 547 12.52 -11.99 9.97
C PHE A 547 13.09 -13.25 10.64
N ARG A 548 14.43 -13.38 10.66
CA ARG A 548 15.14 -14.55 11.21
C ARG A 548 14.58 -15.89 10.71
N GLU A 549 14.38 -16.00 9.40
CA GLU A 549 13.81 -17.19 8.74
C GLU A 549 12.36 -17.53 9.10
N VAL A 550 11.69 -16.70 9.92
CA VAL A 550 10.25 -16.83 10.22
C VAL A 550 9.47 -15.95 9.26
N GLN A 551 8.54 -16.56 8.52
CA GLN A 551 7.60 -15.83 7.69
C GLN A 551 6.45 -15.29 8.56
N VAL A 552 6.27 -13.98 8.56
CA VAL A 552 5.16 -13.31 9.23
C VAL A 552 4.06 -13.02 8.20
N LEU A 553 2.86 -13.53 8.43
CA LEU A 553 1.71 -13.32 7.56
C LEU A 553 0.81 -12.20 8.12
N PRO A 554 0.16 -11.42 7.24
CA PRO A 554 -0.84 -10.47 7.68
C PRO A 554 -2.07 -11.22 8.19
N ARG A 555 -2.48 -10.96 9.43
CA ARG A 555 -3.68 -11.53 10.06
C ARG A 555 -4.86 -10.57 9.93
N GLN A 556 -6.02 -11.05 9.50
CA GLN A 556 -7.23 -10.25 9.27
C GLN A 556 -8.15 -10.28 10.50
N THR A 557 -8.82 -9.16 10.75
CA THR A 557 -9.95 -9.11 11.69
C THR A 557 -11.23 -9.53 10.98
N CYS A 558 -12.13 -10.18 11.74
CA CYS A 558 -13.42 -10.62 11.22
C CYS A 558 -14.58 -9.72 11.64
N GLY A 559 -14.35 -8.76 12.54
CA GLY A 559 -15.37 -7.80 13.01
C GLY A 559 -16.11 -8.21 14.28
N VAL A 560 -15.81 -9.40 14.81
CA VAL A 560 -16.05 -9.75 16.22
C VAL A 560 -14.73 -9.69 16.99
N TYR A 561 -14.75 -9.13 18.19
CA TYR A 561 -13.55 -8.88 18.99
C TYR A 561 -13.52 -9.78 20.23
N SER A 562 -12.43 -9.78 20.99
CA SER A 562 -12.27 -10.61 22.19
C SER A 562 -13.37 -10.43 23.26
N ARG A 563 -14.08 -9.30 23.24
CA ARG A 563 -15.20 -9.00 24.15
C ARG A 563 -16.59 -9.29 23.57
N SER A 564 -16.68 -9.73 22.32
CA SER A 564 -17.95 -10.00 21.64
C SER A 564 -18.42 -11.42 21.91
N ILE A 565 -19.29 -11.60 22.90
CA ILE A 565 -19.85 -12.91 23.28
C ILE A 565 -21.30 -13.02 22.79
N GLN A 566 -22.08 -11.97 23.00
CA GLN A 566 -23.47 -11.85 22.59
C GLN A 566 -23.62 -10.83 21.46
N LEU A 567 -24.71 -10.94 20.69
CA LEU A 567 -24.99 -10.01 19.59
C LEU A 567 -25.05 -8.54 20.05
N ALA A 568 -25.49 -8.30 21.29
CA ALA A 568 -25.53 -6.97 21.91
C ALA A 568 -24.14 -6.36 22.13
N ASP A 569 -23.09 -7.18 22.25
CA ASP A 569 -21.70 -6.73 22.44
C ASP A 569 -21.07 -6.21 21.15
N VAL A 570 -21.70 -6.49 19.99
CA VAL A 570 -21.21 -6.03 18.68
C VAL A 570 -21.71 -4.60 18.44
N PRO A 571 -20.83 -3.61 18.28
CA PRO A 571 -21.26 -2.25 17.93
C PRO A 571 -22.06 -2.24 16.62
N GLY A 572 -23.33 -1.80 16.67
CA GLY A 572 -24.26 -1.85 15.54
C GLY A 572 -25.03 -3.19 15.39
N GLY A 573 -24.84 -4.14 16.30
CA GLY A 573 -25.61 -5.37 16.44
C GLY A 573 -25.76 -6.19 15.15
N LYS A 574 -26.97 -6.71 14.91
CA LYS A 574 -27.30 -7.56 13.75
C LYS A 574 -26.95 -6.90 12.41
N GLN A 575 -27.28 -5.61 12.27
CA GLN A 575 -27.06 -4.87 11.03
C GLN A 575 -25.56 -4.85 10.70
N ARG A 576 -24.70 -4.60 11.70
CA ARG A 576 -23.26 -4.60 11.49
C ARG A 576 -22.75 -5.95 10.98
N ILE A 577 -23.21 -7.06 11.55
CA ILE A 577 -22.82 -8.41 11.11
C ILE A 577 -23.23 -8.65 9.65
N GLN A 578 -24.45 -8.26 9.28
CA GLN A 578 -24.93 -8.36 7.90
C GLN A 578 -24.08 -7.51 6.94
N GLU A 579 -23.73 -6.29 7.33
CA GLU A 579 -22.89 -5.38 6.54
C GLU A 579 -21.48 -5.90 6.34
N LEU A 580 -20.92 -6.68 7.28
CA LEU A 580 -19.59 -7.30 7.15
C LEU A 580 -19.59 -8.42 6.11
N VAL A 581 -20.65 -9.24 6.08
CA VAL A 581 -20.77 -10.45 5.26
C VAL A 581 -21.25 -10.13 3.85
N PHE A 582 -22.39 -9.46 3.72
CA PHE A 582 -23.11 -9.36 2.44
C PHE A 582 -22.54 -8.23 1.58
N GLY A 583 -21.39 -8.52 0.96
CA GLY A 583 -20.63 -7.57 0.16
C GLY A 583 -19.78 -6.60 0.97
N GLY A 584 -19.58 -6.91 2.25
CA GLY A 584 -18.85 -6.09 3.23
C GLY A 584 -17.36 -6.33 3.28
N SER A 585 -16.73 -5.78 4.33
CA SER A 585 -15.28 -5.91 4.53
C SER A 585 -14.81 -7.35 4.74
N LEU A 586 -15.61 -8.22 5.38
CA LEU A 586 -15.22 -9.63 5.56
C LEU A 586 -15.24 -10.37 4.21
N PHE A 587 -16.27 -10.15 3.40
CA PHE A 587 -16.33 -10.65 2.02
C PHE A 587 -15.17 -10.11 1.17
N HIS A 588 -14.91 -8.80 1.21
CA HIS A 588 -13.81 -8.17 0.47
C HIS A 588 -12.45 -8.71 0.90
N SER A 589 -12.29 -9.06 2.18
CA SER A 589 -11.04 -9.63 2.68
C SER A 589 -10.74 -10.96 1.99
N ILE A 590 -11.74 -11.84 1.83
CA ILE A 590 -11.54 -13.12 1.13
C ILE A 590 -11.48 -12.91 -0.40
N LEU A 591 -12.25 -11.97 -0.95
CA LEU A 591 -12.24 -11.68 -2.38
C LEU A 591 -10.85 -11.22 -2.87
N PHE A 592 -10.22 -10.31 -2.12
CA PHE A 592 -8.99 -9.63 -2.52
C PHE A 592 -7.71 -10.21 -1.90
N ASN A 593 -7.79 -11.11 -0.91
CA ASN A 593 -6.61 -11.78 -0.36
C ASN A 593 -6.58 -13.26 -0.78
N PRO A 594 -5.56 -13.72 -1.53
CA PRO A 594 -5.44 -15.12 -1.92
C PRO A 594 -5.20 -16.05 -0.72
N VAL A 595 -4.65 -15.54 0.37
CA VAL A 595 -4.44 -16.24 1.64
C VAL A 595 -4.95 -15.33 2.74
N SER A 596 -5.87 -15.82 3.57
CA SER A 596 -6.46 -15.10 4.70
C SER A 596 -6.35 -15.93 5.98
N ILE A 597 -5.78 -15.33 7.02
CA ILE A 597 -5.74 -15.89 8.38
C ILE A 597 -6.58 -14.96 9.25
N PHE A 598 -7.73 -15.43 9.70
CA PHE A 598 -8.61 -14.63 10.54
C PHE A 598 -8.31 -14.85 12.01
N MET A 599 -8.19 -13.74 12.74
CA MET A 599 -8.14 -13.74 14.20
C MET A 599 -9.55 -13.80 14.78
N THR A 600 -9.75 -14.76 15.69
CA THR A 600 -10.90 -14.88 16.59
C THR A 600 -10.39 -15.24 17.99
N HIS A 601 -11.25 -15.17 18.99
CA HIS A 601 -10.90 -15.52 20.37
C HIS A 601 -11.91 -16.56 20.90
N MET A 602 -11.52 -17.36 21.89
CA MET A 602 -12.39 -18.38 22.49
C MET A 602 -13.76 -17.83 22.92
N THR A 603 -13.82 -16.57 23.37
CA THR A 603 -15.06 -15.88 23.72
C THR A 603 -16.08 -15.79 22.57
N ASN A 604 -15.63 -15.75 21.31
CA ASN A 604 -16.50 -15.68 20.14
C ASN A 604 -17.22 -17.01 19.82
N TYR A 605 -16.88 -18.07 20.54
CA TYR A 605 -17.42 -19.42 20.41
C TYR A 605 -18.24 -19.86 21.63
N LYS A 606 -18.40 -18.99 22.62
CA LYS A 606 -19.32 -19.18 23.76
C LYS A 606 -20.62 -18.41 23.51
N GLY A 607 -21.70 -18.74 24.24
CA GLY A 607 -22.95 -17.98 24.20
C GLY A 607 -23.60 -17.99 22.80
N ASP A 608 -23.65 -16.83 22.14
CA ASP A 608 -24.29 -16.68 20.82
C ASP A 608 -23.45 -17.27 19.67
N ARG A 609 -22.19 -17.68 19.94
CA ARG A 609 -21.28 -18.30 18.95
C ARG A 609 -21.11 -17.45 17.69
N LEU A 610 -20.93 -16.15 17.87
CA LEU A 610 -20.93 -15.15 16.79
C LEU A 610 -19.94 -15.49 15.66
N ALA A 611 -18.76 -16.04 15.98
CA ALA A 611 -17.78 -16.42 14.97
C ALA A 611 -18.31 -17.54 14.04
N LEU A 612 -19.01 -18.54 14.59
CA LEU A 612 -19.57 -19.63 13.80
C LEU A 612 -20.64 -19.11 12.83
N TYR A 613 -21.54 -18.24 13.29
CA TYR A 613 -22.54 -17.61 12.44
C TYR A 613 -21.89 -16.79 11.30
N LEU A 614 -20.91 -15.97 11.66
CA LEU A 614 -20.25 -15.04 10.74
C LEU A 614 -19.53 -15.77 9.59
N PHE A 615 -18.74 -16.80 9.91
CA PHE A 615 -17.99 -17.56 8.91
C PHE A 615 -18.90 -18.45 8.06
N ASP A 616 -19.93 -19.06 8.64
CA ASP A 616 -20.91 -19.83 7.87
C ASP A 616 -21.63 -18.93 6.83
N ALA A 617 -22.03 -17.73 7.25
CA ALA A 617 -22.68 -16.76 6.38
C ALA A 617 -21.76 -16.28 5.24
N VAL A 618 -20.48 -15.95 5.53
CA VAL A 618 -19.57 -15.46 4.48
C VAL A 618 -19.12 -16.58 3.53
N PHE A 619 -18.87 -17.79 4.01
CA PHE A 619 -18.53 -18.92 3.13
C PHE A 619 -19.70 -19.27 2.21
N THR A 620 -20.92 -19.24 2.75
CA THR A 620 -22.15 -19.42 1.96
C THR A 620 -22.30 -18.32 0.92
N PHE A 621 -22.11 -17.06 1.32
CA PHE A 621 -22.21 -15.91 0.41
C PHE A 621 -21.19 -15.96 -0.73
N ILE A 622 -19.92 -16.27 -0.43
CA ILE A 622 -18.87 -16.43 -1.44
C ILE A 622 -19.22 -17.54 -2.44
N ARG A 623 -19.62 -18.72 -1.93
CA ARG A 623 -20.00 -19.85 -2.78
C ARG A 623 -21.20 -19.50 -3.66
N HIS A 624 -22.15 -18.74 -3.12
CA HIS A 624 -23.32 -18.32 -3.84
C HIS A 624 -22.93 -17.35 -4.96
N TRP A 625 -22.22 -16.26 -4.68
CA TRP A 625 -22.04 -15.17 -5.63
C TRP A 625 -20.79 -15.24 -6.50
N THR A 626 -19.86 -16.15 -6.20
CA THR A 626 -18.57 -16.23 -6.91
C THR A 626 -18.26 -17.65 -7.37
N ASN A 627 -17.36 -17.74 -8.35
CA ASN A 627 -16.71 -18.98 -8.80
C ASN A 627 -15.47 -19.32 -7.97
N LEU A 628 -15.19 -18.55 -6.90
CA LEU A 628 -14.06 -18.82 -6.02
C LEU A 628 -14.24 -20.15 -5.30
N GLN A 629 -13.12 -20.83 -5.08
CA GLN A 629 -13.06 -22.02 -4.25
C GLN A 629 -12.25 -21.73 -3.00
N LEU A 630 -12.87 -22.00 -1.87
CA LEU A 630 -12.26 -21.83 -0.56
C LEU A 630 -11.52 -23.11 -0.19
N LEU A 631 -10.30 -22.97 0.31
CA LEU A 631 -9.44 -24.07 0.75
C LEU A 631 -8.84 -23.75 2.10
N SER A 632 -8.38 -24.79 2.80
CA SER A 632 -7.60 -24.63 4.03
C SER A 632 -6.34 -25.47 3.97
N ALA A 633 -5.32 -25.06 4.71
CA ALA A 633 -4.08 -25.79 4.88
C ALA A 633 -3.43 -25.43 6.22
N PRO A 634 -2.52 -26.26 6.73
CA PRO A 634 -1.74 -25.91 7.92
C PRO A 634 -1.04 -24.54 7.77
N PRO A 635 -0.95 -23.74 8.84
CA PRO A 635 -0.41 -22.37 8.80
C PRO A 635 0.99 -22.27 8.15
N ALA A 636 1.88 -23.23 8.43
CA ALA A 636 3.23 -23.24 7.86
C ALA A 636 3.24 -23.50 6.34
N GLN A 637 2.27 -24.23 5.79
CA GLN A 637 2.13 -24.41 4.35
C GLN A 637 1.56 -23.14 3.70
N LEU A 638 0.57 -22.50 4.35
CA LEU A 638 0.05 -21.20 3.92
C LEU A 638 1.15 -20.14 3.89
N ALA A 639 2.07 -20.16 4.85
CA ALA A 639 3.24 -19.29 4.87
C ALA A 639 4.14 -19.46 3.63
N LYS A 640 4.44 -20.70 3.24
CA LYS A 640 5.23 -21.00 2.03
C LYS A 640 4.50 -20.56 0.76
N LEU A 641 3.20 -20.86 0.68
CA LEU A 641 2.36 -20.44 -0.44
C LEU A 641 2.33 -18.91 -0.58
N TYR A 642 2.14 -18.21 0.54
CA TYR A 642 2.13 -16.75 0.60
C TYR A 642 3.47 -16.17 0.16
N ALA A 643 4.58 -16.66 0.74
CA ALA A 643 5.95 -16.24 0.41
C ALA A 643 6.27 -16.43 -1.08
N HIS A 644 5.89 -17.56 -1.68
CA HIS A 644 6.08 -17.81 -3.10
C HIS A 644 5.19 -16.90 -3.97
N ARG A 645 3.93 -16.73 -3.59
CA ARG A 645 2.96 -15.93 -4.36
C ARG A 645 3.33 -14.45 -4.41
N PHE A 646 3.91 -13.94 -3.33
CA PHE A 646 4.27 -12.53 -3.16
C PHE A 646 5.78 -12.28 -3.16
N ASP A 647 6.56 -13.20 -3.76
CA ASP A 647 8.03 -13.14 -3.78
C ASP A 647 8.54 -11.85 -4.40
N PHE A 648 7.97 -11.47 -5.54
CA PHE A 648 8.32 -10.24 -6.27
C PHE A 648 7.64 -8.97 -5.73
N THR A 649 6.81 -9.07 -4.69
CA THR A 649 6.09 -7.92 -4.11
C THR A 649 6.60 -7.53 -2.72
N GLY A 650 7.62 -8.21 -2.19
CA GLY A 650 8.28 -7.85 -0.93
C GLY A 650 7.78 -8.60 0.31
N ALA A 651 6.97 -9.66 0.16
CA ALA A 651 6.55 -10.48 1.31
C ALA A 651 7.71 -11.20 2.01
N ASN A 652 8.82 -11.38 1.30
CA ASN A 652 10.06 -11.98 1.80
C ASN A 652 11.09 -10.94 2.25
N ASP A 653 10.76 -9.64 2.18
CA ASP A 653 11.65 -8.58 2.66
C ASP A 653 11.63 -8.46 4.18
N LEU A 654 12.66 -7.80 4.72
CA LEU A 654 12.69 -7.33 6.10
C LEU A 654 11.54 -6.36 6.39
N PRO A 655 11.09 -6.29 7.66
CA PRO A 655 9.96 -5.45 8.02
C PRO A 655 10.25 -3.96 7.77
N LEU A 656 9.33 -3.25 7.11
CA LEU A 656 9.19 -1.80 7.21
C LEU A 656 8.92 -1.41 8.66
N TYR A 657 9.95 -0.88 9.32
CA TYR A 657 9.85 -0.36 10.67
C TYR A 657 9.20 1.02 10.73
N THR A 658 8.31 1.22 11.70
CA THR A 658 7.68 2.50 12.07
C THR A 658 8.18 2.99 13.41
N ASP A 659 8.00 4.27 13.72
CA ASP A 659 8.24 4.79 15.06
C ASP A 659 7.26 4.12 16.04
N PRO A 660 7.75 3.27 16.98
CA PRO A 660 6.89 2.58 17.95
C PRO A 660 6.06 3.54 18.80
N CYS A 661 6.48 4.81 18.95
CA CYS A 661 5.80 5.79 19.77
C CYS A 661 4.76 6.64 19.03
N SER A 662 4.71 6.53 17.71
CA SER A 662 3.74 7.26 16.89
C SER A 662 2.33 6.65 16.91
N ASP A 663 2.24 5.33 17.16
CA ASP A 663 0.99 4.58 17.21
C ASP A 663 0.71 4.09 18.64
N PRO A 664 -0.47 4.41 19.24
CA PRO A 664 -0.77 4.05 20.62
C PRO A 664 -0.70 2.54 20.90
N HIS A 665 -1.07 1.70 19.93
CA HIS A 665 -1.00 0.25 20.08
C HIS A 665 0.46 -0.23 20.12
N SER A 666 1.26 0.16 19.12
CA SER A 666 2.70 -0.14 19.06
C SER A 666 3.45 0.34 20.31
N ARG A 667 3.08 1.51 20.84
CA ARG A 667 3.67 2.07 22.07
C ARG A 667 3.33 1.24 23.30
N ALA A 668 2.11 0.71 23.38
CA ALA A 668 1.67 -0.10 24.51
C ALA A 668 2.36 -1.48 24.57
N ILE A 669 2.92 -1.94 23.44
CA ILE A 669 3.67 -3.21 23.33
C ILE A 669 5.16 -3.00 23.07
N TRP A 670 5.67 -1.79 23.29
CA TRP A 670 7.09 -1.46 23.26
C TRP A 670 7.70 -1.65 24.66
N PRO A 671 8.89 -2.26 24.82
CA PRO A 671 9.48 -2.47 26.14
C PRO A 671 9.67 -1.16 26.93
N SER A 672 9.38 -1.22 28.23
CA SER A 672 9.56 -0.06 29.12
C SER A 672 11.04 0.34 29.22
N GLY A 673 11.31 1.64 29.19
CA GLY A 673 12.68 2.19 29.24
C GLY A 673 13.46 2.14 27.93
N TRP A 674 12.89 1.57 26.86
CA TRP A 674 13.46 1.68 25.52
C TRP A 674 13.23 3.09 24.93
N PRO A 675 14.11 3.55 24.03
CA PRO A 675 14.08 4.88 23.47
C PRO A 675 12.94 4.93 22.44
N CYS A 676 12.48 6.14 22.16
CA CYS A 676 11.13 6.29 21.65
C CYS A 676 10.91 7.70 21.11
N GLY A 677 10.22 7.79 19.98
CA GLY A 677 9.76 9.06 19.44
C GLY A 677 10.87 9.97 18.89
N SER A 678 10.51 11.24 18.70
CA SER A 678 11.35 12.24 18.05
C SER A 678 12.63 12.55 18.79
N ASP A 679 12.71 12.27 20.09
CA ASP A 679 13.90 12.59 20.90
C ASP A 679 15.03 11.57 20.70
N SER A 680 14.76 10.46 20.02
CA SER A 680 15.73 9.39 19.71
C SER A 680 15.82 9.08 18.22
N LEU A 681 15.13 9.85 17.36
CA LEU A 681 15.15 9.69 15.91
C LEU A 681 15.63 10.98 15.24
N PRO A 682 16.46 10.88 14.18
CA PRO A 682 16.93 12.05 13.45
C PRO A 682 15.80 12.76 12.74
N GLN A 683 15.78 14.09 12.79
CA GLN A 683 14.82 14.91 12.03
C GLN A 683 15.43 15.44 10.72
N LEU A 684 16.75 15.31 10.54
CA LEU A 684 17.45 15.61 9.29
C LEU A 684 18.23 14.38 8.79
N ILE A 685 18.13 14.09 7.49
CA ILE A 685 18.91 13.05 6.82
C ILE A 685 19.62 13.64 5.60
N ILE A 686 20.94 13.47 5.51
CA ILE A 686 21.73 13.81 4.32
C ILE A 686 21.87 12.57 3.45
N LEU A 687 21.14 12.54 2.33
CA LEU A 687 20.97 11.34 1.49
C LEU A 687 22.16 11.03 0.58
N GLY A 688 23.03 12.00 0.33
CA GLY A 688 24.09 11.92 -0.67
C GLY A 688 23.76 12.74 -1.94
N PRO A 689 24.06 12.22 -3.14
CA PRO A 689 24.76 10.97 -3.44
C PRO A 689 26.23 10.98 -2.99
N GLN A 690 26.94 9.88 -3.24
CA GLN A 690 28.38 9.81 -2.97
C GLN A 690 29.14 10.83 -3.84
N LYS A 691 30.26 11.33 -3.29
CA LYS A 691 31.23 12.22 -3.98
C LYS A 691 30.74 13.64 -4.31
N THR A 692 29.73 14.13 -3.62
CA THR A 692 29.18 15.49 -3.78
C THR A 692 29.48 16.43 -2.60
N GLY A 693 30.29 16.00 -1.62
CA GLY A 693 30.66 16.84 -0.47
C GLY A 693 29.83 16.62 0.80
N SER A 694 28.99 15.57 0.84
CA SER A 694 28.15 15.24 2.00
C SER A 694 28.89 15.13 3.34
N THR A 695 30.12 14.61 3.37
CA THR A 695 30.95 14.59 4.59
C THR A 695 31.33 16.01 5.05
N ALA A 696 31.64 16.92 4.12
CA ALA A 696 31.95 18.31 4.47
C ALA A 696 30.74 19.01 5.06
N LEU A 697 29.56 18.80 4.45
CA LEU A 697 28.31 19.33 4.98
C LEU A 697 28.05 18.83 6.40
N LEU A 698 28.17 17.52 6.64
CA LEU A 698 28.02 16.95 7.98
C LEU A 698 28.96 17.62 9.00
N HIS A 699 30.25 17.77 8.65
CA HIS A 699 31.23 18.32 9.59
C HIS A 699 30.98 19.80 9.90
N PHE A 700 30.57 20.60 8.91
CA PHE A 700 30.21 21.99 9.16
C PHE A 700 28.95 22.11 9.98
N LEU A 701 27.91 21.31 9.71
CA LEU A 701 26.67 21.36 10.49
C LEU A 701 26.87 21.04 11.98
N ARG A 702 27.84 20.16 12.31
CA ARG A 702 28.20 19.86 13.71
C ARG A 702 28.73 21.06 14.50
N LEU A 703 29.14 22.16 13.84
CA LEU A 703 29.53 23.39 14.53
C LEU A 703 28.34 24.12 15.18
N HIS A 704 27.12 23.83 14.72
CA HIS A 704 25.92 24.47 15.25
C HIS A 704 25.50 23.81 16.57
N PRO A 705 25.30 24.55 17.67
CA PRO A 705 25.01 23.97 18.98
C PRO A 705 23.69 23.18 19.02
N SER A 706 22.69 23.58 18.23
CA SER A 706 21.41 22.87 18.13
C SER A 706 21.40 21.70 17.14
N LEU A 707 22.53 21.29 16.54
CA LEU A 707 22.60 20.18 15.59
C LEU A 707 23.51 19.08 16.12
N LEU A 708 22.98 17.87 16.28
CA LEU A 708 23.73 16.72 16.81
C LEU A 708 23.71 15.55 15.83
N ALA A 709 24.90 15.09 15.45
CA ALA A 709 25.05 13.96 14.54
C ALA A 709 24.95 12.61 15.29
N ASN A 710 24.62 11.54 14.56
CA ASN A 710 24.71 10.16 15.04
C ASN A 710 26.12 9.82 15.58
N HIS A 711 26.26 8.82 16.46
CA HIS A 711 27.53 8.27 16.91
C HIS A 711 28.42 7.77 15.77
N TYR A 712 29.73 7.93 15.93
CA TYR A 712 30.73 7.51 14.95
C TYR A 712 30.93 5.99 14.96
N GLN A 713 30.89 5.36 13.79
CA GLN A 713 30.97 3.91 13.63
C GLN A 713 32.42 3.47 13.38
N PHE A 714 33.16 3.18 14.44
CA PHE A 714 34.55 2.75 14.36
C PHE A 714 34.72 1.40 13.66
N GLY A 715 35.69 1.32 12.75
CA GLY A 715 36.05 0.07 12.06
C GLY A 715 35.04 -0.42 11.00
N THR A 716 33.95 0.31 10.78
CA THR A 716 32.90 -0.06 9.82
C THR A 716 32.61 1.08 8.84
N THR A 717 31.57 1.87 9.09
CA THR A 717 31.01 2.86 8.15
C THR A 717 31.35 4.31 8.50
N PHE A 718 32.16 4.52 9.54
CA PHE A 718 32.67 5.83 9.96
C PHE A 718 31.55 6.82 10.31
N GLU A 719 31.41 7.92 9.56
CA GLU A 719 30.36 8.90 9.79
C GLU A 719 28.95 8.43 9.36
N GLU A 720 28.84 7.36 8.56
CA GLU A 720 27.57 6.91 7.98
C GLU A 720 26.96 5.77 8.80
N LEU A 721 25.63 5.72 8.94
CA LEU A 721 24.93 4.58 9.54
C LEU A 721 24.55 3.51 8.53
N GLN A 722 24.15 3.92 7.32
CA GLN A 722 23.73 3.03 6.22
C GLN A 722 22.57 2.07 6.58
N PHE A 723 21.78 2.43 7.60
CA PHE A 723 20.67 1.62 8.13
C PHE A 723 19.62 1.31 7.06
N PHE A 724 19.17 2.32 6.31
CA PHE A 724 18.09 2.12 5.31
C PHE A 724 18.57 1.49 3.98
N SER A 725 19.87 1.34 3.76
CA SER A 725 20.47 0.82 2.52
C SER A 725 21.26 -0.49 2.68
N SER A 726 21.30 -1.06 3.89
CA SER A 726 21.93 -2.35 4.17
C SER A 726 20.97 -3.26 4.91
N ASP A 727 20.61 -4.40 4.32
CA ASP A 727 19.69 -5.36 4.95
C ASP A 727 20.28 -5.93 6.25
N THR A 728 21.59 -6.13 6.32
CA THR A 728 22.29 -6.60 7.52
C THR A 728 22.21 -5.61 8.70
N LEU A 729 22.28 -4.30 8.42
CA LEU A 729 22.14 -3.29 9.46
C LEU A 729 20.67 -3.04 9.79
N TYR A 730 19.81 -3.02 8.77
CA TYR A 730 18.38 -2.83 8.92
C TYR A 730 17.75 -3.92 9.79
N SER A 731 18.16 -5.18 9.64
CA SER A 731 17.66 -6.31 10.44
C SER A 731 17.94 -6.19 11.94
N ARG A 732 18.78 -5.25 12.39
CA ARG A 732 19.01 -4.97 13.82
C ARG A 732 17.85 -4.19 14.46
N GLY A 733 16.93 -3.66 13.66
CA GLY A 733 15.69 -3.04 14.15
C GLY A 733 15.82 -1.60 14.62
N VAL A 734 14.67 -1.03 15.01
CA VAL A 734 14.53 0.39 15.37
C VAL A 734 15.32 0.76 16.62
N ARG A 735 15.33 -0.11 17.64
CA ARG A 735 16.09 0.13 18.87
C ARG A 735 17.56 0.37 18.56
N TRP A 736 18.18 -0.51 17.75
CA TRP A 736 19.56 -0.33 17.34
C TRP A 736 19.80 1.03 16.66
N TYR A 737 18.89 1.45 15.78
CA TYR A 737 19.02 2.73 15.09
C TYR A 737 18.88 3.93 16.02
N MET A 738 17.93 3.90 16.98
CA MET A 738 17.76 4.93 18.00
C MET A 738 18.99 5.04 18.91
N ASP A 739 19.66 3.92 19.20
CA ASP A 739 20.88 3.88 20.03
C ASP A 739 22.10 4.52 19.36
N GLN A 740 21.98 4.89 18.08
CA GLN A 740 23.02 5.63 17.36
C GLN A 740 22.97 7.13 17.63
N PHE A 741 22.09 7.62 18.49
CA PHE A 741 21.95 9.04 18.82
C PHE A 741 22.04 9.24 20.33
N GLU A 742 22.59 10.38 20.75
CA GLU A 742 22.52 10.76 22.17
C GLU A 742 21.08 11.14 22.51
N HIS A 743 20.57 10.60 23.62
CA HIS A 743 19.26 10.96 24.13
C HIS A 743 19.32 12.34 24.78
N SER A 744 18.43 13.24 24.38
CA SER A 744 18.31 14.59 24.93
C SER A 744 18.22 14.52 26.46
N LEU A 745 19.23 15.02 27.18
CA LEU A 745 19.16 15.15 28.62
C LEU A 745 18.07 16.19 28.99
N PRO A 746 17.29 15.99 30.06
CA PRO A 746 16.21 16.91 30.47
C PRO A 746 16.63 18.38 30.68
N ASN A 747 17.93 18.65 30.84
CA ASN A 747 18.48 19.98 31.12
C ASN A 747 18.84 20.82 29.88
N HIS A 748 18.64 20.32 28.66
CA HIS A 748 18.81 21.15 27.46
C HIS A 748 17.55 22.01 27.23
N HIS A 749 17.63 23.28 27.61
CA HIS A 749 16.57 24.27 27.37
C HIS A 749 16.35 24.59 25.87
N GLU A 750 17.21 24.10 24.97
CA GLU A 750 17.12 24.33 23.53
C GLU A 750 16.77 23.06 22.75
N ARG A 751 15.90 23.23 21.75
CA ARG A 751 15.47 22.16 20.85
C ARG A 751 16.64 21.71 19.95
N VAL A 752 17.22 20.55 20.23
CA VAL A 752 18.26 19.92 19.41
C VAL A 752 17.62 19.20 18.21
N VAL A 753 18.29 19.28 17.06
CA VAL A 753 17.96 18.53 15.84
C VAL A 753 19.01 17.42 15.67
N LEU A 754 18.57 16.18 15.81
CA LEU A 754 19.32 14.98 15.53
C LEU A 754 19.43 14.77 14.01
N PHE A 755 20.60 14.37 13.52
CA PHE A 755 20.78 14.11 12.10
C PHE A 755 21.79 13.00 11.80
N GLU A 756 21.62 12.37 10.64
CA GLU A 756 22.61 11.43 10.10
C GLU A 756 22.92 11.71 8.62
N LYS A 757 23.97 11.09 8.13
CA LYS A 757 24.37 11.19 6.73
C LYS A 757 24.79 9.81 6.21
N SER A 758 24.08 9.33 5.20
CA SER A 758 24.40 8.07 4.54
C SER A 758 24.24 8.24 3.03
N ALA A 759 25.36 8.42 2.32
CA ALA A 759 25.33 8.82 0.93
C ALA A 759 24.85 7.70 -0.03
N THR A 760 24.74 6.49 0.50
CA THR A 760 24.19 5.31 -0.19
C THR A 760 22.67 5.35 -0.28
N TYR A 761 21.97 6.14 0.53
CA TYR A 761 20.51 6.21 0.53
C TYR A 761 19.97 6.73 -0.80
N PHE A 762 20.56 7.80 -1.35
CA PHE A 762 20.04 8.49 -2.52
C PHE A 762 19.68 7.54 -3.69
N THR A 763 20.55 6.57 -3.98
CA THR A 763 20.37 5.61 -5.08
C THR A 763 19.68 4.31 -4.68
N HIS A 764 19.63 3.98 -3.39
CA HIS A 764 19.12 2.69 -2.92
C HIS A 764 17.60 2.60 -3.04
N HIS A 765 17.10 1.54 -3.69
CA HIS A 765 15.68 1.43 -4.04
C HIS A 765 14.76 1.20 -2.83
N LYS A 766 15.21 0.51 -1.78
CA LYS A 766 14.42 0.28 -0.53
C LYS A 766 14.49 1.45 0.46
N ALA A 767 15.47 2.34 0.33
CA ALA A 767 15.75 3.36 1.35
C ALA A 767 14.60 4.39 1.52
N PRO A 768 13.97 4.92 0.45
CA PRO A 768 12.85 5.84 0.59
C PRO A 768 11.68 5.26 1.40
N ALA A 769 11.27 4.02 1.09
CA ALA A 769 10.16 3.35 1.76
C ALA A 769 10.47 3.08 3.23
N ARG A 770 11.67 2.56 3.53
CA ARG A 770 12.10 2.28 4.91
C ARG A 770 12.23 3.54 5.76
N LEU A 771 12.78 4.61 5.19
CA LEU A 771 12.94 5.89 5.89
C LEU A 771 11.58 6.55 6.12
N TYR A 772 10.69 6.53 5.13
CA TYR A 772 9.34 7.09 5.27
C TYR A 772 8.49 6.34 6.30
N ALA A 773 8.59 5.01 6.36
CA ALA A 773 7.89 4.22 7.36
C ALA A 773 8.32 4.61 8.79
N LEU A 774 9.62 4.81 9.02
CA LEU A 774 10.16 5.12 10.35
C LEU A 774 10.03 6.60 10.72
N ILE A 775 10.35 7.50 9.79
CA ILE A 775 10.48 8.94 10.04
C ILE A 775 9.83 9.75 8.90
N PRO A 776 8.50 9.72 8.75
CA PRO A 776 7.81 10.37 7.63
C PRO A 776 7.98 11.89 7.61
N GLN A 777 8.27 12.50 8.77
CA GLN A 777 8.46 13.95 8.95
C GLN A 777 9.91 14.41 8.72
N ALA A 778 10.83 13.52 8.37
CA ALA A 778 12.24 13.86 8.17
C ALA A 778 12.42 14.94 7.09
N ARG A 779 13.36 15.86 7.32
CA ARG A 779 13.88 16.77 6.30
C ARG A 779 15.09 16.13 5.63
N LEU A 780 15.15 16.21 4.32
CA LEU A 780 16.12 15.49 3.50
C LEU A 780 17.00 16.49 2.76
N ILE A 781 18.32 16.30 2.79
CA ILE A 781 19.26 17.09 1.99
C ILE A 781 19.89 16.20 0.91
N VAL A 782 19.89 16.70 -0.32
CA VAL A 782 20.55 16.07 -1.47
C VAL A 782 21.53 17.06 -2.07
N LEU A 783 22.80 16.68 -2.22
CA LEU A 783 23.83 17.53 -2.84
C LEU A 783 24.04 17.12 -4.28
N LEU A 784 23.85 18.02 -5.24
CA LEU A 784 23.96 17.73 -6.68
C LEU A 784 25.20 18.41 -7.25
N ARG A 785 26.04 17.62 -7.92
CA ARG A 785 27.26 18.08 -8.63
C ARG A 785 27.14 17.75 -10.11
N ASN A 786 27.90 18.41 -10.99
CA ASN A 786 28.04 17.95 -12.38
C ASN A 786 28.22 16.41 -12.42
N PRO A 787 27.37 15.67 -13.16
CA PRO A 787 27.31 14.22 -13.06
C PRO A 787 28.58 13.52 -13.57
N ILE A 788 29.30 14.12 -14.54
CA ILE A 788 30.60 13.61 -15.02
C ILE A 788 31.71 13.87 -14.01
N GLU A 789 31.74 15.04 -13.38
CA GLU A 789 32.72 15.31 -12.33
C GLU A 789 32.48 14.43 -11.10
N ARG A 790 31.22 14.14 -10.75
CA ARG A 790 30.88 13.15 -9.70
C ARG A 790 31.35 11.75 -10.11
N ALA A 791 31.09 11.33 -11.35
CA ALA A 791 31.53 10.04 -11.88
C ALA A 791 33.05 9.88 -11.81
N MET A 792 33.80 10.89 -12.27
CA MET A 792 35.26 10.92 -12.19
C MET A 792 35.74 10.86 -10.73
N ALA A 793 35.09 11.58 -9.81
CA ALA A 793 35.42 11.50 -8.40
C ALA A 793 35.14 10.12 -7.77
N TRP A 794 34.15 9.37 -8.29
CA TRP A 794 33.89 7.98 -7.91
C TRP A 794 34.92 7.02 -8.51
N TYR A 795 35.29 7.20 -9.77
CA TYR A 795 36.38 6.45 -10.40
C TYR A 795 37.68 6.59 -9.62
N GLN A 796 38.08 7.84 -9.32
CA GLN A 796 39.29 8.12 -8.53
C GLN A 796 39.21 7.57 -7.10
N HIS A 797 38.01 7.51 -6.53
CA HIS A 797 37.81 6.85 -5.25
C HIS A 797 38.03 5.35 -5.36
N SER A 798 37.51 4.71 -6.40
CA SER A 798 37.64 3.27 -6.63
C SER A 798 39.09 2.90 -6.92
N LEU A 799 39.80 3.69 -7.74
CA LEU A 799 41.24 3.56 -7.98
C LEU A 799 42.05 3.66 -6.68
N ALA A 800 41.75 4.63 -5.82
CA ALA A 800 42.44 4.77 -4.53
C ALA A 800 42.16 3.62 -3.54
N HIS A 801 41.15 2.78 -3.79
CA HIS A 801 40.85 1.55 -3.05
C HIS A 801 41.19 0.30 -3.87
N GLN A 802 42.05 0.43 -4.89
CA GLN A 802 42.57 -0.69 -5.67
C GLN A 802 41.46 -1.51 -6.37
N ASP A 803 40.40 -0.85 -6.87
CA ASP A 803 39.38 -1.53 -7.67
C ASP A 803 40.02 -2.06 -8.98
N PRO A 804 39.93 -3.36 -9.28
CA PRO A 804 40.64 -3.97 -10.41
C PRO A 804 40.30 -3.34 -11.77
N ALA A 805 39.04 -2.93 -11.97
CA ALA A 805 38.65 -2.29 -13.22
C ALA A 805 39.22 -0.88 -13.34
N ALA A 806 39.33 -0.16 -12.22
CA ALA A 806 39.89 1.19 -12.20
C ALA A 806 41.41 1.19 -12.44
N GLU A 807 42.12 0.15 -11.99
CA GLU A 807 43.55 -0.04 -12.28
C GLU A 807 43.81 -0.49 -13.72
N LEU A 808 42.83 -1.14 -14.36
CA LEU A 808 42.94 -1.64 -15.73
C LEU A 808 42.63 -0.57 -16.77
N LEU A 809 41.52 0.15 -16.57
CA LEU A 809 40.95 1.09 -17.53
C LEU A 809 41.06 2.52 -16.99
N THR A 810 41.51 3.44 -17.84
CA THR A 810 41.38 4.86 -17.56
C THR A 810 39.89 5.24 -17.51
N PHE A 811 39.56 6.38 -16.90
CA PHE A 811 38.17 6.84 -16.84
C PHE A 811 37.50 6.94 -18.23
N LEU A 812 38.21 7.47 -19.24
CA LEU A 812 37.66 7.59 -20.60
C LEU A 812 37.46 6.23 -21.27
N GLU A 813 38.40 5.30 -21.08
CA GLU A 813 38.28 3.91 -21.58
C GLU A 813 37.10 3.19 -20.94
N LEU A 814 36.91 3.35 -19.62
CA LEU A 814 35.76 2.83 -18.90
C LEU A 814 34.45 3.37 -19.49
N LEU A 815 34.36 4.67 -19.74
CA LEU A 815 33.15 5.27 -20.33
C LEU A 815 32.87 4.79 -21.75
N HIS A 816 33.91 4.50 -22.53
CA HIS A 816 33.78 4.03 -23.90
C HIS A 816 33.35 2.56 -23.97
N LEU A 817 33.93 1.70 -23.13
CA LEU A 817 33.72 0.25 -23.20
C LEU A 817 32.59 -0.23 -22.28
N GLY A 818 32.45 0.36 -21.09
CA GLY A 818 31.82 -0.29 -19.94
C GLY A 818 30.33 -0.65 -20.07
N LYS A 819 29.53 0.12 -20.83
CA LYS A 819 28.06 -0.04 -20.87
C LYS A 819 27.62 -1.45 -21.28
N ASN A 820 28.20 -1.95 -22.37
CA ASN A 820 27.84 -3.22 -23.00
C ASN A 820 29.09 -4.03 -23.34
N VAL A 821 30.15 -3.92 -22.52
CA VAL A 821 31.41 -4.64 -22.77
C VAL A 821 31.15 -6.15 -22.82
N THR A 822 31.67 -6.80 -23.86
CA THR A 822 31.72 -8.26 -24.00
C THR A 822 33.12 -8.79 -23.68
N ALA A 823 33.21 -10.09 -23.37
CA ALA A 823 34.49 -10.75 -23.10
C ALA A 823 35.51 -10.53 -24.23
N ASN A 824 35.10 -10.74 -25.49
CA ASN A 824 35.96 -10.57 -26.66
C ASN A 824 36.45 -9.11 -26.80
N GLN A 825 35.55 -8.13 -26.66
CA GLN A 825 35.92 -6.72 -26.73
C GLN A 825 36.93 -6.33 -25.64
N LEU A 826 36.77 -6.87 -24.43
CA LEU A 826 37.67 -6.60 -23.33
C LEU A 826 39.04 -7.26 -23.55
N VAL A 827 39.07 -8.54 -23.97
CA VAL A 827 40.32 -9.26 -24.27
C VAL A 827 41.09 -8.58 -25.39
N ASP A 828 40.42 -8.23 -26.50
CA ASP A 828 41.04 -7.51 -27.62
C ASP A 828 41.62 -6.17 -27.17
N PHE A 829 40.90 -5.45 -26.31
CA PHE A 829 41.37 -4.18 -25.76
C PHE A 829 42.63 -4.35 -24.91
N ILE A 830 42.66 -5.33 -24.00
CA ILE A 830 43.81 -5.61 -23.13
C ILE A 830 45.03 -6.04 -23.96
N ARG A 831 44.85 -6.97 -24.91
CA ARG A 831 45.91 -7.45 -25.81
C ARG A 831 46.52 -6.32 -26.63
N LYS A 832 45.69 -5.41 -27.17
CA LYS A 832 46.17 -4.23 -27.93
C LYS A 832 46.97 -3.25 -27.08
N LYS A 833 46.65 -3.13 -25.79
CA LYS A 833 47.31 -2.19 -24.89
C LYS A 833 48.71 -2.65 -24.45
N ARG A 834 49.14 -3.87 -24.82
CA ARG A 834 50.43 -4.49 -24.43
C ARG A 834 50.71 -4.40 -22.93
N VAL A 835 49.67 -4.48 -22.11
CA VAL A 835 49.82 -4.55 -20.67
C VAL A 835 50.18 -5.99 -20.34
N ASP A 836 51.47 -6.28 -20.19
CA ASP A 836 51.95 -7.58 -19.73
C ASP A 836 51.65 -7.70 -18.22
N ARG A 837 50.42 -8.11 -17.92
CA ARG A 837 49.95 -8.40 -16.56
C ARG A 837 49.96 -9.91 -16.37
N SER A 838 51.06 -10.43 -15.84
CA SER A 838 51.23 -11.85 -15.49
C SER A 838 50.20 -12.37 -14.48
N ASP A 839 49.44 -11.47 -13.85
CA ASP A 839 48.36 -11.71 -12.88
C ASP A 839 46.99 -12.00 -13.50
N ILE A 840 46.77 -11.77 -14.81
CA ILE A 840 45.47 -12.00 -15.46
C ILE A 840 45.60 -13.05 -16.57
N ASN A 841 45.10 -14.26 -16.33
CA ASN A 841 45.02 -15.31 -17.36
C ASN A 841 43.86 -15.02 -18.33
N LEU A 842 44.17 -14.39 -19.46
CA LEU A 842 43.21 -14.03 -20.52
C LEU A 842 42.66 -15.22 -21.30
N ASP A 843 43.28 -16.41 -21.17
CA ASP A 843 42.81 -17.63 -21.81
C ASP A 843 41.82 -18.40 -20.91
N ASN A 844 41.65 -17.98 -19.65
CA ASN A 844 40.63 -18.48 -18.74
C ASN A 844 39.32 -17.68 -18.87
N ILE A 845 38.30 -18.31 -19.46
CA ILE A 845 36.98 -17.71 -19.72
C ILE A 845 36.34 -17.16 -18.44
N THR A 846 36.36 -17.91 -17.33
CA THR A 846 35.74 -17.49 -16.06
C THR A 846 36.43 -16.24 -15.48
N ALA A 847 37.75 -16.14 -15.62
CA ALA A 847 38.49 -14.96 -15.16
C ALA A 847 38.10 -13.71 -15.98
N VAL A 848 37.95 -13.86 -17.30
CA VAL A 848 37.52 -12.77 -18.20
C VAL A 848 36.07 -12.35 -17.91
N GLU A 849 35.16 -13.30 -17.68
CA GLU A 849 33.76 -13.00 -17.34
C GLU A 849 33.63 -12.25 -16.00
N ASN A 850 34.43 -12.64 -15.00
CA ASN A 850 34.51 -11.92 -13.73
C ASN A 850 35.00 -10.48 -13.95
N LEU A 851 36.03 -10.29 -14.78
CA LEU A 851 36.55 -8.96 -15.09
C LEU A 851 35.53 -8.09 -15.84
N VAL A 852 34.81 -8.65 -16.82
CA VAL A 852 33.68 -8.00 -17.51
C VAL A 852 32.64 -7.52 -16.49
N THR A 853 32.30 -8.35 -15.51
CA THR A 853 31.34 -8.03 -14.46
C THR A 853 31.84 -6.88 -13.58
N VAL A 854 33.11 -6.89 -13.18
CA VAL A 854 33.72 -5.80 -12.39
C VAL A 854 33.78 -4.49 -13.18
N VAL A 855 34.14 -4.52 -14.46
CA VAL A 855 34.16 -3.34 -15.35
C VAL A 855 32.76 -2.75 -15.49
N ARG A 856 31.75 -3.58 -15.77
CA ARG A 856 30.36 -3.12 -15.88
C ARG A 856 29.87 -2.53 -14.55
N ARG A 857 30.16 -3.20 -13.42
CA ARG A 857 29.85 -2.70 -12.08
C ARG A 857 30.46 -1.32 -11.83
N LEU A 858 31.75 -1.13 -12.16
CA LEU A 858 32.41 0.17 -11.97
C LEU A 858 31.81 1.24 -12.88
N TYR A 859 31.52 0.92 -14.14
CA TYR A 859 30.84 1.81 -15.08
C TYR A 859 29.47 2.27 -14.54
N ASP A 860 28.64 1.33 -14.07
CA ASP A 860 27.33 1.64 -13.52
C ASP A 860 27.44 2.48 -12.25
N ARG A 861 28.35 2.14 -11.33
CA ARG A 861 28.61 2.91 -10.11
C ARG A 861 29.14 4.32 -10.40
N CYS A 862 29.86 4.49 -11.51
CA CYS A 862 30.30 5.79 -12.00
C CYS A 862 29.14 6.61 -12.56
N LEU A 863 28.22 6.04 -13.33
CA LEU A 863 27.20 6.82 -14.05
C LEU A 863 25.83 6.86 -13.39
N ASP A 864 25.27 5.72 -12.96
CA ASP A 864 23.89 5.60 -12.46
C ASP A 864 23.55 6.63 -11.38
N PRO A 865 24.38 6.86 -10.33
CA PRO A 865 24.07 7.87 -9.31
C PRO A 865 23.97 9.31 -9.82
N GLY A 866 24.30 9.56 -11.08
CA GLY A 866 24.19 10.86 -11.78
C GLY A 866 22.89 11.06 -12.50
N ASN A 867 22.08 10.02 -12.61
CA ASN A 867 20.72 10.12 -13.09
C ASN A 867 19.82 10.69 -11.97
N TYR A 868 20.10 11.94 -11.59
CA TYR A 868 19.48 12.57 -10.42
C TYR A 868 17.95 12.61 -10.53
N ALA A 869 17.40 12.84 -11.72
CA ALA A 869 15.96 12.86 -11.96
C ALA A 869 15.31 11.52 -11.61
N LEU A 870 15.91 10.39 -12.02
CA LEU A 870 15.41 9.05 -11.72
C LEU A 870 15.33 8.82 -10.21
N HIS A 871 16.42 9.12 -9.49
CA HIS A 871 16.47 8.89 -8.05
C HIS A 871 15.57 9.86 -7.27
N LEU A 872 15.56 11.16 -7.62
CA LEU A 872 14.70 12.15 -6.98
C LEU A 872 13.21 11.81 -7.16
N LYS A 873 12.79 11.28 -8.32
CA LYS A 873 11.42 10.80 -8.52
C LYS A 873 11.04 9.69 -7.53
N ARG A 874 11.96 8.76 -7.20
CA ARG A 874 11.73 7.73 -6.18
C ARG A 874 11.61 8.32 -4.77
N TRP A 875 12.35 9.37 -4.46
CA TRP A 875 12.20 10.06 -3.16
C TRP A 875 10.89 10.85 -3.08
N LEU A 876 10.51 11.51 -4.19
CA LEU A 876 9.27 12.27 -4.30
C LEU A 876 7.99 11.41 -4.23
N SER A 877 8.08 10.10 -4.45
CA SER A 877 6.93 9.21 -4.25
C SER A 877 6.60 8.97 -2.77
N TYR A 878 7.50 9.34 -1.85
CA TYR A 878 7.31 9.18 -0.41
C TYR A 878 7.34 10.54 0.31
N PHE A 879 8.25 11.43 -0.07
CA PHE A 879 8.42 12.73 0.58
C PHE A 879 7.99 13.88 -0.34
N PRO A 880 7.15 14.81 0.13
CA PRO A 880 6.84 16.01 -0.64
C PRO A 880 8.11 16.83 -0.88
N ALA A 881 8.15 17.54 -2.01
CA ALA A 881 9.30 18.36 -2.38
C ALA A 881 9.69 19.40 -1.32
N SER A 882 8.74 19.86 -0.50
CA SER A 882 8.98 20.79 0.61
C SER A 882 9.85 20.20 1.75
N GLN A 883 9.93 18.87 1.86
CA GLN A 883 10.80 18.15 2.80
C GLN A 883 12.17 17.82 2.20
N ILE A 884 12.42 18.10 0.92
CA ILE A 884 13.69 17.81 0.25
C ILE A 884 14.36 19.15 -0.12
N LEU A 885 15.59 19.35 0.33
CA LEU A 885 16.44 20.46 -0.06
C LEU A 885 17.53 19.97 -1.03
N PRO A 886 17.39 20.23 -2.33
CA PRO A 886 18.51 20.14 -3.27
C PRO A 886 19.53 21.25 -2.97
N VAL A 887 20.80 20.88 -2.92
CA VAL A 887 21.94 21.77 -2.72
C VAL A 887 22.84 21.68 -3.94
N ASP A 888 23.21 22.82 -4.51
CA ASP A 888 24.28 22.89 -5.51
C ASP A 888 25.63 22.61 -4.82
N ALA A 889 26.19 21.43 -5.07
CA ALA A 889 27.45 21.01 -4.51
C ALA A 889 28.63 21.84 -5.02
N ASP A 890 28.59 22.29 -6.28
CA ASP A 890 29.67 23.08 -6.87
C ASP A 890 29.72 24.47 -6.23
N ARG A 891 28.54 25.05 -5.97
CA ARG A 891 28.42 26.28 -5.17
C ARG A 891 28.82 26.09 -3.72
N PHE A 892 28.42 24.98 -3.09
CA PHE A 892 28.78 24.68 -1.70
C PHE A 892 30.30 24.60 -1.51
N ILE A 893 31.02 24.03 -2.48
CA ILE A 893 32.48 23.98 -2.48
C ILE A 893 33.09 25.39 -2.54
N GLN A 894 32.50 26.30 -3.32
CA GLN A 894 33.00 27.67 -3.49
C GLN A 894 32.61 28.60 -2.32
N THR A 895 31.38 28.48 -1.82
CA THR A 895 30.76 29.40 -0.85
C THR A 895 29.99 28.63 0.24
N PRO A 896 30.69 27.88 1.11
CA PRO A 896 30.04 27.00 2.08
C PRO A 896 29.14 27.75 3.07
N ALA A 897 29.55 28.92 3.56
CA ALA A 897 28.78 29.71 4.53
C ALA A 897 27.40 30.14 4.00
N ALA A 898 27.32 30.57 2.73
CA ALA A 898 26.06 30.96 2.10
C ALA A 898 25.10 29.76 1.96
N THR A 899 25.63 28.59 1.60
CA THR A 899 24.85 27.36 1.52
C THR A 899 24.36 26.92 2.90
N LEU A 900 25.23 26.97 3.91
CA LEU A 900 24.88 26.61 5.29
C LEU A 900 23.82 27.54 5.87
N LYS A 901 23.79 28.84 5.52
CA LYS A 901 22.67 29.73 5.87
C LYS A 901 21.34 29.20 5.35
N VAL A 902 21.27 28.78 4.09
CA VAL A 902 20.05 28.21 3.50
C VAL A 902 19.65 26.90 4.19
N VAL A 903 20.62 26.05 4.53
CA VAL A 903 20.36 24.81 5.29
C VAL A 903 19.74 25.12 6.65
N GLN A 904 20.27 26.11 7.38
CA GLN A 904 19.72 26.52 8.68
C GLN A 904 18.29 27.06 8.57
N GLU A 905 18.01 27.87 7.55
CA GLU A 905 16.64 28.37 7.26
C GLU A 905 15.69 27.22 6.89
N PHE A 906 16.14 26.28 6.08
CA PHE A 906 15.39 25.09 5.71
C PHE A 906 15.09 24.22 6.93
N LEU A 907 16.01 24.14 7.90
CA LEU A 907 15.84 23.47 9.19
C LEU A 907 15.03 24.28 10.21
N ARG A 908 14.79 25.58 9.95
CA ARG A 908 14.11 26.51 10.86
C ARG A 908 14.77 26.52 12.25
N LEU A 909 16.10 26.58 12.27
CA LEU A 909 16.85 26.65 13.52
C LEU A 909 16.53 27.97 14.25
N PRO A 910 16.45 27.94 15.60
CA PRO A 910 16.12 29.13 16.39
C PRO A 910 17.23 30.19 16.32
N LEU A 911 18.48 29.74 16.19
CA LEU A 911 19.66 30.56 15.98
C LEU A 911 20.22 30.29 14.59
N LEU A 912 20.69 31.34 13.91
CA LEU A 912 21.44 31.22 12.66
C LEU A 912 22.91 31.53 12.93
N LEU A 913 23.75 30.50 12.95
CA LEU A 913 25.19 30.64 13.08
C LEU A 913 25.78 31.29 11.81
N ASN A 914 26.62 32.31 12.01
CA ASN A 914 27.38 32.95 10.95
C ASN A 914 28.62 32.12 10.58
N TYR A 915 28.46 31.13 9.71
CA TYR A 915 29.55 30.24 9.29
C TYR A 915 30.76 30.95 8.64
N SER A 916 30.60 32.19 8.16
CA SER A 916 31.71 32.97 7.60
C SER A 916 32.79 33.31 8.63
N GLU A 917 32.44 33.31 9.92
CA GLU A 917 33.38 33.51 11.04
C GLU A 917 34.19 32.25 11.36
N TYR A 918 33.69 31.07 10.96
CA TYR A 918 34.30 29.78 11.31
C TYR A 918 35.01 29.13 10.14
N ILE A 919 34.64 29.44 8.89
CA ILE A 919 35.12 28.77 7.68
C ILE A 919 35.93 29.73 6.82
N GLU A 920 37.09 29.27 6.35
CA GLU A 920 37.94 29.97 5.37
C GLU A 920 38.48 29.04 4.29
N TYR A 921 38.83 29.58 3.12
CA TYR A 921 39.45 28.81 2.06
C TYR A 921 40.93 28.53 2.39
N ASN A 922 41.34 27.26 2.37
CA ASN A 922 42.73 26.89 2.56
C ASN A 922 43.38 26.55 1.21
N PRO A 923 44.33 27.35 0.70
CA PRO A 923 44.93 27.16 -0.62
C PRO A 923 45.78 25.89 -0.73
N HIS A 924 46.40 25.43 0.37
CA HIS A 924 47.19 24.19 0.37
C HIS A 924 46.30 22.95 0.26
N LYS A 925 45.12 23.00 0.91
CA LYS A 925 44.11 21.95 0.81
C LYS A 925 43.34 22.02 -0.52
N GLY A 926 43.15 23.22 -1.06
CA GLY A 926 42.31 23.49 -2.23
C GLY A 926 40.80 23.53 -1.91
N PHE A 927 40.43 23.51 -0.63
CA PHE A 927 39.05 23.48 -0.14
C PHE A 927 38.93 24.31 1.14
N SER A 928 37.69 24.66 1.50
CA SER A 928 37.42 25.33 2.76
C SER A 928 37.68 24.45 3.98
N CYS A 929 38.27 25.06 5.00
CA CYS A 929 38.56 24.50 6.31
C CYS A 929 38.03 25.44 7.39
N LEU A 930 38.16 25.03 8.65
CA LEU A 930 37.93 25.94 9.77
C LEU A 930 39.07 26.93 9.91
N ARG A 931 38.72 28.16 10.30
CA ARG A 931 39.67 29.23 10.59
C ARG A 931 40.63 28.83 11.70
N SER A 932 41.82 29.44 11.67
CA SER A 932 42.82 29.25 12.73
C SER A 932 42.22 29.44 14.14
N GLY A 933 42.53 28.53 15.06
CA GLY A 933 41.96 28.49 16.41
C GLY A 933 40.64 27.73 16.54
N HIS A 934 39.94 27.44 15.44
CA HIS A 934 38.73 26.63 15.43
C HIS A 934 39.00 25.18 15.00
N TYR A 935 38.31 24.25 15.65
CA TYR A 935 38.41 22.82 15.39
C TYR A 935 37.03 22.21 15.30
N PHE A 936 36.89 21.15 14.50
CA PHE A 936 35.64 20.40 14.49
C PHE A 936 35.40 19.84 15.90
N PRO A 937 34.14 19.86 16.38
CA PRO A 937 33.82 19.27 17.66
C PRO A 937 34.22 17.80 17.69
N ASP A 938 34.61 17.32 18.87
CA ASP A 938 34.86 15.90 19.06
C ASP A 938 33.57 15.13 18.82
N TRP A 939 33.69 13.95 18.23
CA TRP A 939 32.55 13.06 18.12
C TRP A 939 32.36 12.37 19.48
N PRO A 940 31.11 12.22 19.98
CA PRO A 940 30.83 11.38 21.13
C PRO A 940 31.54 10.03 21.01
N SER A 941 32.29 9.65 22.05
CA SER A 941 33.09 8.42 22.10
C SER A 941 34.20 8.29 21.04
N SER A 942 34.67 9.39 20.43
CA SER A 942 35.80 9.37 19.49
C SER A 942 37.11 9.93 20.08
N ARG A 943 38.23 9.34 19.65
CA ARG A 943 39.59 9.87 19.86
C ARG A 943 40.13 10.55 18.60
N LEU A 944 39.25 11.15 17.78
CA LEU A 944 39.68 11.90 16.60
C LEU A 944 40.34 13.20 17.10
N GLY A 945 41.65 13.36 16.89
CA GLY A 945 42.35 14.57 17.31
C GLY A 945 41.77 15.84 16.70
N LYS A 946 42.07 17.00 17.31
CA LYS A 946 41.62 18.33 16.84
C LYS A 946 41.97 18.55 15.37
N GLN A 947 40.96 18.58 14.50
CA GLN A 947 41.09 18.79 13.06
C GLN A 947 40.43 20.11 12.65
N SER A 948 41.14 20.95 11.90
CA SER A 948 40.61 22.16 11.26
C SER A 948 40.20 21.93 9.79
N CYS A 949 40.84 20.97 9.11
CA CYS A 949 40.50 20.56 7.74
C CYS A 949 40.02 19.11 7.70
N LEU A 950 39.21 18.76 6.69
CA LEU A 950 38.86 17.37 6.44
C LEU A 950 40.08 16.53 6.03
N GLY A 951 40.07 15.25 6.40
CA GLY A 951 41.16 14.30 6.16
C GLY A 951 41.58 14.14 4.69
N ARG A 952 42.74 13.52 4.48
CA ARG A 952 43.39 13.36 3.16
C ARG A 952 42.50 12.69 2.10
N ASN A 953 41.60 11.80 2.52
CA ASN A 953 40.67 11.09 1.63
C ASN A 953 39.52 11.96 1.07
N LYS A 954 39.37 13.21 1.54
CA LYS A 954 38.38 14.18 1.08
C LYS A 954 39.12 15.30 0.33
N GLY A 955 38.78 15.53 -0.94
CA GLY A 955 39.54 16.43 -1.82
C GLY A 955 40.86 15.83 -2.32
N ARG A 956 40.85 14.59 -2.84
CA ARG A 956 42.05 13.94 -3.41
C ARG A 956 42.59 14.76 -4.57
N LYS A 957 43.93 14.82 -4.70
CA LYS A 957 44.63 15.43 -5.84
C LYS A 957 44.71 14.40 -6.98
N TYR A 958 44.16 14.73 -8.13
CA TYR A 958 44.25 13.94 -9.37
C TYR A 958 44.11 14.88 -10.57
N ARG A 959 44.48 14.41 -11.77
CA ARG A 959 44.26 15.17 -13.01
C ARG A 959 42.75 15.33 -13.24
N HIS A 960 42.27 16.57 -13.18
CA HIS A 960 40.89 16.88 -13.49
C HIS A 960 40.65 16.88 -15.00
N LEU A 961 39.43 16.53 -15.40
CA LEU A 961 38.96 16.71 -16.77
C LEU A 961 38.91 18.19 -17.10
N ASP A 962 39.15 18.53 -18.36
CA ASP A 962 38.98 19.89 -18.85
C ASP A 962 37.51 20.34 -18.68
N LYS A 963 37.31 21.38 -17.88
CA LYS A 963 35.97 21.89 -17.54
C LYS A 963 35.29 22.62 -18.69
N VAL A 964 36.04 23.05 -19.70
CA VAL A 964 35.57 23.79 -20.87
C VAL A 964 35.29 22.83 -22.03
N ILE A 965 36.10 21.77 -22.18
CA ILE A 965 36.04 20.86 -23.34
C ILE A 965 35.49 19.48 -22.97
N GLU A 966 36.17 18.76 -22.08
CA GLU A 966 35.88 17.35 -21.81
C GLU A 966 34.58 17.16 -21.00
N VAL A 967 34.39 17.94 -19.93
CA VAL A 967 33.21 17.81 -19.05
C VAL A 967 31.91 18.11 -19.81
N PRO A 968 31.78 19.22 -20.58
CA PRO A 968 30.56 19.47 -21.35
C PRO A 968 30.31 18.40 -22.41
N LYS A 969 31.35 17.96 -23.15
CA LYS A 969 31.24 16.91 -24.16
C LYS A 969 30.70 15.61 -23.57
N LEU A 970 31.30 15.12 -22.48
CA LEU A 970 30.87 13.88 -21.84
C LEU A 970 29.49 14.02 -21.19
N THR A 971 29.17 15.20 -20.64
CA THR A 971 27.84 15.46 -20.05
C THR A 971 26.76 15.37 -21.12
N ARG A 972 26.99 15.95 -22.31
CA ARG A 972 26.08 15.86 -23.45
C ARG A 972 25.89 14.42 -23.92
N VAL A 973 26.97 13.64 -23.99
CA VAL A 973 26.92 12.23 -24.45
C VAL A 973 26.16 11.34 -23.46
N HIS A 974 26.42 11.46 -22.16
CA HIS A 974 25.93 10.50 -21.16
C HIS A 974 24.72 10.97 -20.35
N PHE A 975 24.50 12.28 -20.21
CA PHE A 975 23.51 12.84 -19.28
C PHE A 975 22.54 13.86 -19.89
N ALA A 976 22.59 14.17 -21.19
CA ALA A 976 21.67 15.14 -21.80
C ALA A 976 20.18 14.83 -21.51
N ALA A 977 19.75 13.59 -21.75
CA ALA A 977 18.37 13.16 -21.47
C ALA A 977 18.03 13.17 -19.97
N ALA A 978 18.96 12.76 -19.11
CA ALA A 978 18.75 12.75 -17.66
C ALA A 978 18.67 14.18 -17.09
N ASN A 979 19.50 15.11 -17.58
CA ASN A 979 19.49 16.51 -17.18
C ASN A 979 18.26 17.26 -17.69
N GLU A 980 17.78 16.92 -18.89
CA GLU A 980 16.48 17.40 -19.40
C GLU A 980 15.35 17.00 -18.44
N GLN A 981 15.30 15.72 -18.05
CA GLN A 981 14.31 15.25 -17.06
C GLN A 981 14.47 15.92 -15.70
N LEU A 982 15.70 16.19 -15.27
CA LEU A 982 15.96 16.91 -14.01
C LEU A 982 15.44 18.35 -14.09
N ARG A 983 15.64 19.02 -15.23
CA ARG A 983 15.15 20.38 -15.45
C ARG A 983 13.63 20.45 -15.40
N ARG A 984 12.94 19.50 -16.05
CA ARG A 984 11.48 19.37 -15.97
C ARG A 984 11.02 19.15 -14.53
N LEU A 985 11.66 18.21 -13.83
CA LEU A 985 11.36 17.95 -12.43
C LEU A 985 11.53 19.21 -11.56
N TRP A 986 12.54 20.02 -11.85
CA TRP A 986 12.78 21.28 -11.14
C TRP A 986 11.71 22.33 -11.44
N HIS A 987 11.28 22.43 -12.70
CA HIS A 987 10.21 23.30 -13.12
C HIS A 987 8.91 22.96 -12.38
N ASP A 988 8.59 21.67 -12.29
CA ASP A 988 7.39 21.13 -11.64
C ASP A 988 7.41 21.32 -10.11
N GLN A 989 8.55 21.68 -9.51
CA GLN A 989 8.71 21.89 -8.07
C GLN A 989 9.15 23.33 -7.73
N PRO A 990 8.23 24.32 -7.70
CA PRO A 990 8.54 25.73 -7.42
C PRO A 990 9.24 25.97 -6.06
N VAL A 991 9.06 25.07 -5.09
CA VAL A 991 9.72 25.16 -3.77
C VAL A 991 11.25 24.99 -3.89
N TRP A 992 11.74 24.14 -4.78
CA TRP A 992 13.17 23.93 -4.98
C TRP A 992 13.85 25.15 -5.61
N ARG A 993 13.19 25.77 -6.61
CA ARG A 993 13.66 27.05 -7.20
C ARG A 993 13.80 28.14 -6.16
N ARG A 994 12.82 28.29 -5.26
CA ARG A 994 12.87 29.30 -4.18
C ARG A 994 14.06 29.10 -3.25
N TRP A 995 14.36 27.86 -2.86
CA TRP A 995 15.51 27.57 -2.01
C TRP A 995 16.85 27.84 -2.70
N MET A 996 16.98 27.47 -3.97
CA MET A 996 18.21 27.74 -4.72
C MET A 996 18.39 29.24 -4.98
N ALA A 997 17.30 29.96 -5.29
CA ALA A 997 17.36 31.40 -5.52
C ALA A 997 17.88 32.14 -4.29
N LYS A 998 17.50 31.69 -3.08
CA LYS A 998 18.09 32.18 -1.82
C LYS A 998 19.57 31.86 -1.67
N ALA A 999 20.02 30.71 -2.19
CA ALA A 999 21.44 30.41 -2.27
C ALA A 999 22.12 31.34 -3.29
N GLY A 1000 21.42 31.80 -4.33
CA GLY A 1000 21.82 32.81 -5.31
C GLY A 1000 21.90 32.30 -6.76
N THR A 1001 21.20 31.22 -7.10
CA THR A 1001 21.15 30.57 -8.44
C THR A 1001 19.77 29.97 -8.62
N GLU A 1002 19.18 29.96 -9.81
CA GLU A 1002 17.85 29.31 -9.99
C GLU A 1002 17.96 27.77 -10.00
N TYR A 1003 19.04 27.25 -10.58
CA TYR A 1003 19.44 25.85 -10.64
C TYR A 1003 20.95 25.74 -11.01
N PRO A 1004 21.62 24.59 -10.85
CA PRO A 1004 23.04 24.45 -11.17
C PRO A 1004 23.34 24.67 -12.66
N SER A 1005 24.43 25.37 -12.98
CA SER A 1005 24.76 25.79 -14.35
C SER A 1005 24.92 24.63 -15.34
N TRP A 1006 25.37 23.46 -14.88
CA TRP A 1006 25.54 22.25 -15.70
C TRP A 1006 24.22 21.57 -16.09
N VAL A 1007 23.07 22.01 -15.54
CA VAL A 1007 21.74 21.48 -15.92
C VAL A 1007 21.26 22.07 -17.25
N SER A 1008 21.65 23.30 -17.60
CA SER A 1008 21.26 24.01 -18.84
C SER A 1008 22.29 23.93 -19.96
N ALA A 1009 23.48 23.38 -19.73
CA ALA A 1009 24.57 23.26 -20.72
C ALA A 1009 24.30 22.26 -21.88
N VAL A 1010 23.04 22.13 -22.32
CA VAL A 1010 22.59 21.28 -23.44
C VAL A 1010 22.07 22.12 -24.61
N GLY A 1011 22.19 23.45 -24.56
CA GLY A 1011 21.91 24.37 -25.67
C GLY A 1011 22.98 24.30 -26.75
#